data_AF-A0A7Y4JRU3-F1
#
_entry.id   AF-A0A7Y4JRU3-F1
#
_cell.length_a   1.000
_cell.length_b   1.000
_cell.length_c   1.000
_cell.angle_alpha   90.00
_cell.angle_beta   90.00
_cell.angle_gamma   90.00
#
_symmetry.space_group_name_H-M   'P 1'
#
loop_
_entity.id
_entity.type
_entity.pdbx_description
1 polymer ?
#
loop_
_entity_poly.entity_id
_entity_poly.type
_entity_poly.pdbx_seq_one_letter_code
_entity_poly.pdbx_strand_id
1 'polypeptide(L)'
;MLKRSLKRSWLPALVTTVFVTVGTGCGDECVDQFDCRDKGTPPEGQVYACVENKCELRTLNTPEVDAGTDAGTGTDAGSDAGTDAGTGTDAGTDAGTDAGTGPTACNPACALTESCNIETNTCTPSSVTTPPADTSAQIAAFVAAPAGVLATPLPVSGAFVTFIKPDVAGSAATEASGFFLQAEAGGPAMFVRGSASPTPVAVGDRVTLNVTEKEIISGLNVAKAVTDLTVVSQNHGVWNLDTATPAGLKVDVNAVSTFEDAGTTSVYESRIVTVSGKLAAGNNSGAAFTAFPVITTGEPSPSPLLLRVPSTVSSYLDMVSGCDVAVPTGVVWRFAAQPQVSVFAPEQLSVTGCPAPLLASAFATSLTQVKVSFSRSVDAASLTAVPTQFTFSGGLQAQSATVSGRDVLVTTSEQTAGTDYTVSVANSVKDTVGSAITTPNSAAFKGFRTGAVLRITEVQPSAANNLDLVELQVVTAGTTAGLQLLQDVNSAVTLATLPDVAVAEGDIIVVHIAGTGESETTAKNQFPTSTTPANYDTAWDFKGGTTGITFSSRVILVRDAQNAIQDAVPFARNSGTPPAAFPGNLQAIQAAGQWLPADCGGAPCTTTSTPTAAAVSADWTNAPANNATPTSNTVRRISATDTNMAADWAVGAPSWGVANP
;
A
#
# COMPACT_ATOMS: atom_id res chain seq x y z
N MET A 1 -20.22 58.73 44.25
CA MET A 1 -20.53 57.68 45.23
C MET A 1 -20.20 56.31 44.62
N LEU A 2 -19.44 55.52 45.37
CA LEU A 2 -19.18 54.07 45.33
C LEU A 2 -19.79 53.24 44.17
N LYS A 3 -19.02 52.49 43.37
CA LYS A 3 -18.25 51.22 43.62
C LYS A 3 -19.05 49.96 43.22
N ARG A 4 -18.34 49.09 42.48
CA ARG A 4 -18.30 47.61 42.54
C ARG A 4 -19.60 46.85 42.23
N SER A 5 -19.65 46.04 41.16
CA SER A 5 -19.09 44.67 41.08
C SER A 5 -19.47 43.80 42.27
N LEU A 6 -20.18 42.70 42.04
CA LEU A 6 -19.81 41.44 42.68
C LEU A 6 -20.35 40.23 41.89
N LYS A 7 -19.41 39.52 41.28
CA LYS A 7 -19.47 38.08 41.04
C LYS A 7 -19.75 37.36 42.37
N ARG A 8 -20.47 36.23 42.32
CA ARG A 8 -20.22 35.11 43.23
C ARG A 8 -20.39 33.78 42.50
N SER A 9 -19.26 33.12 42.34
CA SER A 9 -19.10 31.68 42.12
C SER A 9 -19.80 30.90 43.24
N TRP A 10 -20.14 29.63 43.00
CA TRP A 10 -19.76 28.45 43.78
C TRP A 10 -20.36 27.19 43.13
N LEU A 11 -19.49 26.28 42.67
CA LEU A 11 -19.73 24.82 42.58
C LEU A 11 -19.75 24.25 44.04
N PRO A 12 -20.31 23.04 44.35
CA PRO A 12 -20.02 21.80 43.62
C PRO A 12 -21.09 20.68 43.58
N ALA A 13 -20.73 19.66 42.77
CA ALA A 13 -20.97 18.22 42.94
C ALA A 13 -22.31 17.57 42.57
N LEU A 14 -22.28 16.88 41.41
CA LEU A 14 -22.43 15.42 41.27
C LEU A 14 -23.80 14.80 41.56
N VAL A 15 -24.58 14.50 40.51
CA VAL A 15 -25.16 13.17 40.26
C VAL A 15 -25.35 12.95 38.75
N THR A 16 -24.68 11.91 38.29
CA THR A 16 -24.70 11.16 37.04
C THR A 16 -26.10 10.83 36.54
N THR A 17 -26.40 11.02 35.24
CA THR A 17 -27.13 10.07 34.35
C THR A 17 -27.13 10.65 32.94
N VAL A 18 -26.24 10.16 32.06
CA VAL A 18 -26.32 10.40 30.61
C VAL A 18 -27.00 9.17 30.00
N PHE A 19 -28.17 9.39 29.41
CA PHE A 19 -28.84 8.44 28.53
C PHE A 19 -28.08 8.42 27.20
N VAL A 20 -27.34 7.33 26.96
CA VAL A 20 -26.75 7.01 25.65
C VAL A 20 -27.82 6.31 24.82
N THR A 21 -28.25 6.95 23.73
CA THR A 21 -29.04 6.31 22.67
C THR A 21 -28.14 5.36 21.89
N VAL A 22 -28.53 4.08 21.89
CA VAL A 22 -27.85 2.96 21.24
C VAL A 22 -28.11 3.03 19.74
N GLY A 23 -27.04 3.07 18.95
CA GLY A 23 -27.09 3.09 17.50
C GLY A 23 -25.70 2.89 16.91
N THR A 24 -25.06 1.76 17.21
CA THR A 24 -23.81 1.36 16.58
C THR A 24 -23.99 -0.03 15.99
N GLY A 25 -24.11 -0.10 14.66
CA GLY A 25 -23.52 -1.22 13.94
C GLY A 25 -22.01 -1.05 14.04
N CYS A 26 -21.40 -1.70 15.04
CA CYS A 26 -19.96 -1.78 15.14
C CYS A 26 -19.46 -2.67 14.01
N GLY A 27 -18.58 -2.15 13.16
CA GLY A 27 -17.71 -3.01 12.37
C GLY A 27 -16.82 -3.82 13.30
N ASP A 28 -16.32 -4.95 12.79
CA ASP A 28 -15.33 -5.80 13.44
C ASP A 28 -14.15 -4.94 13.96
N GLU A 29 -13.74 -5.15 15.22
CA GLU A 29 -12.68 -4.36 15.87
C GLU A 29 -11.27 -4.83 15.45
N CYS A 30 -11.15 -6.08 15.01
CA CYS A 30 -9.94 -6.64 14.44
C CYS A 30 -10.29 -7.79 13.48
N VAL A 31 -9.43 -8.03 12.49
CA VAL A 31 -9.47 -9.19 11.59
C VAL A 31 -8.30 -10.13 11.90
N ASP A 32 -7.16 -9.57 12.35
CA ASP A 32 -6.01 -10.34 12.81
C ASP A 32 -5.29 -9.67 14.00
N GLN A 33 -4.21 -10.29 14.48
CA GLN A 33 -3.44 -9.83 15.64
C GLN A 33 -2.83 -8.43 15.46
N PHE A 34 -2.60 -7.96 14.22
CA PHE A 34 -2.02 -6.66 13.94
C PHE A 34 -2.97 -5.51 14.23
N ASP A 35 -4.28 -5.70 14.02
CA ASP A 35 -5.29 -4.67 14.28
C ASP A 35 -5.39 -4.31 15.77
N CYS A 36 -4.88 -5.17 16.65
CA CYS A 36 -4.87 -4.94 18.09
C CYS A 36 -3.65 -4.18 18.62
N ARG A 37 -2.74 -3.72 17.74
CA ARG A 37 -1.53 -2.99 18.15
C ARG A 37 -1.82 -1.58 18.68
N ASP A 38 -2.94 -1.00 18.28
CA ASP A 38 -3.36 0.35 18.72
C ASP A 38 -3.96 0.36 20.13
N LYS A 39 -4.08 -0.81 20.79
CA LYS A 39 -4.53 -0.93 22.20
C LYS A 39 -3.47 -0.50 23.22
N GLY A 40 -2.27 -0.13 22.77
CA GLY A 40 -1.17 0.30 23.62
C GLY A 40 -0.39 -0.88 24.22
N THR A 41 0.51 -0.57 25.17
CA THR A 41 1.37 -1.58 25.79
C THR A 41 0.56 -2.48 26.74
N PRO A 42 0.49 -3.80 26.51
CA PRO A 42 -0.19 -4.72 27.43
C PRO A 42 0.59 -4.84 28.77
N PRO A 43 -0.08 -5.24 29.86
CA PRO A 43 0.57 -5.58 31.12
C PRO A 43 1.62 -6.69 30.97
N GLU A 44 2.61 -6.71 31.86
CA GLU A 44 3.67 -7.73 31.88
C GLU A 44 3.07 -9.15 31.92
N GLY A 45 3.53 -10.03 31.04
CA GLY A 45 3.01 -11.39 30.88
C GLY A 45 1.70 -11.51 30.11
N GLN A 46 1.24 -10.44 29.42
CA GLN A 46 0.03 -10.47 28.59
C GLN A 46 0.27 -9.87 27.19
N VAL A 47 -0.58 -10.22 26.23
CA VAL A 47 -0.63 -9.67 24.87
C VAL A 47 -2.07 -9.40 24.45
N TYR A 48 -2.29 -8.38 23.60
CA TYR A 48 -3.57 -8.22 22.91
C TYR A 48 -3.64 -9.20 21.74
N ALA A 49 -4.71 -9.99 21.69
CA ALA A 49 -4.99 -10.96 20.64
C ALA A 49 -6.35 -10.67 20.01
N CYS A 50 -6.47 -10.85 18.70
CA CYS A 50 -7.76 -10.77 18.02
C CYS A 50 -8.53 -12.07 18.24
N VAL A 51 -9.67 -11.98 18.91
CA VAL A 51 -10.53 -13.11 19.26
C VAL A 51 -11.94 -12.73 18.88
N GLU A 52 -12.57 -13.49 17.98
CA GLU A 52 -13.94 -13.23 17.51
C GLU A 52 -14.16 -11.76 17.10
N ASN A 53 -13.20 -11.23 16.34
CA ASN A 53 -13.18 -9.86 15.84
C ASN A 53 -13.14 -8.77 16.93
N LYS A 54 -12.61 -9.10 18.12
CA LYS A 54 -12.33 -8.17 19.23
C LYS A 54 -10.92 -8.32 19.78
N CYS A 55 -10.35 -7.21 20.22
CA CYS A 55 -9.02 -7.21 20.82
C CYS A 55 -9.09 -7.50 22.31
N GLU A 56 -8.72 -8.73 22.70
CA GLU A 56 -8.75 -9.21 24.08
C GLU A 56 -7.34 -9.42 24.65
N LEU A 57 -7.16 -9.21 25.96
CA LEU A 57 -5.91 -9.52 26.66
C LEU A 57 -5.80 -11.02 26.91
N ARG A 58 -4.70 -11.62 26.47
CA ARG A 58 -4.35 -13.02 26.76
C ARG A 58 -3.03 -13.12 27.50
N THR A 59 -2.98 -14.03 28.46
CA THR A 59 -1.76 -14.35 29.20
C THR A 59 -0.78 -15.09 28.31
N LEU A 60 0.48 -14.66 28.32
CA LEU A 60 1.60 -15.35 27.69
C LEU A 60 1.93 -16.59 28.52
N ASN A 61 1.54 -17.76 28.04
CA ASN A 61 2.03 -19.03 28.60
C ASN A 61 3.42 -19.30 28.03
N THR A 62 4.45 -18.65 28.59
CA THR A 62 5.84 -19.04 28.36
C THR A 62 6.21 -20.21 29.27
N PRO A 63 6.85 -21.29 28.78
CA PRO A 63 7.51 -22.25 29.65
C PRO A 63 8.55 -21.51 30.50
N GLU A 64 8.47 -21.70 31.82
CA GLU A 64 9.32 -21.06 32.81
C GLU A 64 10.81 -21.38 32.53
N VAL A 65 11.58 -20.35 32.16
CA VAL A 65 13.04 -20.44 32.08
C VAL A 65 13.59 -20.13 33.46
N ASP A 66 14.15 -21.17 34.09
CA ASP A 66 14.82 -21.17 35.38
C ASP A 66 15.82 -20.00 35.52
N ALA A 67 15.50 -19.07 36.41
CA ALA A 67 16.37 -17.95 36.77
C ALA A 67 17.44 -18.45 37.76
N GLY A 68 18.61 -18.78 37.21
CA GLY A 68 19.80 -19.13 37.99
C GLY A 68 20.08 -18.10 39.09
N THR A 69 20.02 -18.57 40.35
CA THR A 69 20.28 -17.76 41.55
C THR A 69 21.76 -17.89 41.95
N ASP A 70 22.41 -16.74 42.10
CA ASP A 70 23.69 -16.55 42.79
C ASP A 70 23.55 -16.88 44.29
N ALA A 71 24.38 -17.81 44.78
CA ALA A 71 24.89 -17.74 46.14
C ALA A 71 26.24 -18.48 46.25
N GLY A 72 27.28 -17.73 46.58
CA GLY A 72 28.56 -18.28 47.01
C GLY A 72 28.55 -18.86 48.44
N THR A 73 29.55 -19.74 48.66
CA THR A 73 30.11 -20.28 49.91
C THR A 73 29.40 -21.46 50.59
N GLY A 74 30.07 -22.62 50.60
CA GLY A 74 29.75 -23.75 51.47
C GLY A 74 30.32 -25.09 50.97
N THR A 75 31.27 -25.64 51.71
CA THR A 75 31.97 -26.92 51.50
C THR A 75 31.12 -28.17 51.74
N ASP A 76 31.52 -29.24 51.04
CA ASP A 76 31.53 -30.68 51.40
C ASP A 76 30.42 -31.63 50.88
N ALA A 77 30.90 -32.86 50.69
CA ALA A 77 30.53 -34.05 49.93
C ALA A 77 29.09 -34.59 50.01
N GLY A 78 28.73 -35.30 48.92
CA GLY A 78 27.67 -36.31 48.91
C GLY A 78 27.38 -36.83 47.51
N SER A 79 27.69 -38.11 47.27
CA SER A 79 27.30 -38.88 46.08
C SER A 79 26.03 -39.69 46.39
N ASP A 80 25.03 -39.69 45.50
CA ASP A 80 24.17 -40.82 45.08
C ASP A 80 22.97 -40.30 44.23
N ALA A 81 22.77 -40.84 43.03
CA ALA A 81 21.84 -41.91 42.64
C ALA A 81 20.34 -41.51 42.63
N GLY A 82 19.77 -41.41 41.42
CA GLY A 82 18.32 -41.27 41.24
C GLY A 82 17.93 -41.12 39.76
N THR A 83 17.71 -42.26 39.10
CA THR A 83 17.03 -42.37 37.80
C THR A 83 15.53 -42.51 38.04
N ASP A 84 14.70 -41.67 37.42
CA ASP A 84 13.24 -41.86 37.22
C ASP A 84 12.83 -40.98 36.02
N ALA A 85 12.73 -41.49 34.78
CA ALA A 85 11.64 -42.28 34.20
C ALA A 85 10.25 -41.60 34.28
N GLY A 86 9.92 -40.81 33.25
CA GLY A 86 8.59 -40.24 33.11
C GLY A 86 8.39 -39.43 31.82
N THR A 87 8.46 -40.07 30.64
CA THR A 87 8.00 -39.45 29.39
C THR A 87 6.52 -39.73 29.21
N GLY A 88 5.69 -38.83 29.74
CA GLY A 88 4.26 -38.74 29.43
C GLY A 88 4.04 -37.83 28.23
N THR A 89 3.31 -38.35 27.25
CA THR A 89 2.84 -37.71 26.02
C THR A 89 1.90 -36.53 26.33
N ASP A 90 2.16 -35.36 25.73
CA ASP A 90 1.14 -34.32 25.55
C ASP A 90 0.86 -34.14 24.05
N ALA A 91 -0.37 -34.49 23.69
CA ALA A 91 -0.97 -34.31 22.39
C ALA A 91 -1.73 -32.99 22.41
N GLY A 92 -1.09 -31.94 21.89
CA GLY A 92 -1.72 -30.64 21.64
C GLY A 92 -1.92 -30.42 20.14
N THR A 93 -3.16 -30.60 19.68
CA THR A 93 -3.60 -30.21 18.34
C THR A 93 -3.82 -28.69 18.31
N ASP A 94 -2.93 -27.95 17.66
CA ASP A 94 -3.19 -26.56 17.24
C ASP A 94 -3.72 -26.57 15.81
N ALA A 95 -5.00 -26.25 15.67
CA ALA A 95 -5.68 -26.04 14.39
C ALA A 95 -5.62 -24.54 14.05
N GLY A 96 -4.43 -24.06 13.72
CA GLY A 96 -4.20 -22.81 13.01
C GLY A 96 -3.80 -23.12 11.58
N THR A 97 -4.48 -22.52 10.60
CA THR A 97 -4.21 -22.69 9.16
C THR A 97 -2.82 -22.15 8.81
N ASP A 98 -1.79 -22.96 9.04
CA ASP A 98 -0.44 -22.69 8.55
C ASP A 98 -0.42 -22.85 7.02
N ALA A 99 0.16 -21.88 6.33
CA ALA A 99 0.47 -21.98 4.92
C ALA A 99 1.87 -22.59 4.78
N GLY A 100 1.99 -23.89 5.04
CA GLY A 100 3.13 -24.69 4.62
C GLY A 100 4.22 -24.81 5.68
N THR A 101 3.95 -25.56 6.74
CA THR A 101 5.01 -26.41 7.30
C THR A 101 5.44 -27.41 6.21
N GLY A 102 6.75 -27.49 5.95
CA GLY A 102 7.29 -28.45 4.99
C GLY A 102 6.93 -29.90 5.35
N PRO A 103 7.22 -30.88 4.46
CA PRO A 103 6.94 -32.27 4.78
C PRO A 103 7.61 -32.62 6.11
N THR A 104 6.85 -33.25 7.01
CA THR A 104 7.40 -33.73 8.28
C THR A 104 8.55 -34.69 7.98
N ALA A 105 9.76 -34.32 8.39
CA ALA A 105 10.99 -34.99 7.95
C ALA A 105 11.61 -35.83 9.06
N CYS A 106 12.02 -37.05 8.71
CA CYS A 106 12.90 -37.87 9.53
C CYS A 106 14.36 -37.42 9.38
N ASN A 107 15.20 -37.72 10.37
CA ASN A 107 16.65 -37.54 10.28
C ASN A 107 17.39 -38.87 10.51
N PRO A 108 18.05 -39.45 9.48
CA PRO A 108 18.18 -38.94 8.10
C PRO A 108 16.85 -38.96 7.33
N ALA A 109 16.77 -38.16 6.25
CA ALA A 109 15.59 -38.10 5.40
C ALA A 109 15.30 -39.47 4.76
N CYS A 110 14.01 -39.77 4.53
CA CYS A 110 13.56 -41.03 3.94
C CYS A 110 13.50 -40.96 2.41
N ALA A 111 13.71 -42.11 1.75
CA ALA A 111 13.48 -42.21 0.31
C ALA A 111 11.98 -42.07 -0.02
N LEU A 112 11.63 -41.71 -1.26
CA LEU A 112 10.22 -41.62 -1.69
C LEU A 112 9.44 -42.93 -1.53
N THR A 113 10.12 -44.08 -1.51
CA THR A 113 9.52 -45.40 -1.27
C THR A 113 9.29 -45.70 0.22
N GLU A 114 9.68 -44.79 1.11
CA GLU A 114 9.60 -44.92 2.55
C GLU A 114 8.81 -43.75 3.14
N SER A 115 8.04 -44.02 4.18
CA SER A 115 7.36 -43.02 5.01
C SER A 115 8.15 -42.78 6.30
N CYS A 116 8.21 -41.53 6.74
CA CYS A 116 8.77 -41.20 8.05
C CYS A 116 7.78 -41.61 9.17
N ASN A 117 8.22 -42.50 10.06
CA ASN A 117 7.54 -42.70 11.33
C ASN A 117 8.01 -41.60 12.30
N ILE A 118 7.13 -40.64 12.59
CA ILE A 118 7.45 -39.46 13.39
C ILE A 118 7.72 -39.83 14.86
N GLU A 119 7.06 -40.87 15.39
CA GLU A 119 7.23 -41.30 16.78
C GLU A 119 8.64 -41.86 17.02
N THR A 120 9.13 -42.65 16.07
CA THR A 120 10.44 -43.31 16.18
C THR A 120 11.54 -42.57 15.44
N ASN A 121 11.21 -41.54 14.66
CA ASN A 121 12.10 -40.81 13.76
C ASN A 121 12.90 -41.76 12.84
N THR A 122 12.22 -42.76 12.27
CA THR A 122 12.84 -43.76 11.37
C THR A 122 12.06 -43.95 10.08
N CYS A 123 12.77 -44.34 9.02
CA CYS A 123 12.18 -44.64 7.73
C CYS A 123 11.56 -46.03 7.70
N THR A 124 10.32 -46.11 7.23
CA THR A 124 9.56 -47.35 7.13
C THR A 124 9.12 -47.55 5.68
N PRO A 125 9.20 -48.75 5.11
CA PRO A 125 8.72 -48.99 3.75
C PRO A 125 7.25 -48.62 3.59
N SER A 126 6.92 -47.87 2.53
CA SER A 126 5.53 -47.53 2.22
C SER A 126 4.73 -48.80 1.88
N SER A 127 3.52 -48.91 2.41
CA SER A 127 2.59 -50.01 2.09
C SER A 127 1.98 -49.90 0.69
N VAL A 128 2.18 -48.77 0.01
CA VAL A 128 1.58 -48.47 -1.29
C VAL A 128 2.44 -49.06 -2.40
N THR A 129 1.92 -50.08 -3.07
CA THR A 129 2.63 -50.87 -4.09
C THR A 129 2.59 -50.29 -5.49
N THR A 130 1.76 -49.27 -5.76
CA THR A 130 1.68 -48.62 -7.07
C THR A 130 3.04 -47.98 -7.40
N PRO A 131 3.70 -48.34 -8.52
CA PRO A 131 4.93 -47.69 -8.94
C PRO A 131 4.71 -46.19 -9.25
N PRO A 132 5.68 -45.30 -8.93
CA PRO A 132 5.59 -43.90 -9.32
C PRO A 132 5.39 -43.68 -10.82
N ALA A 133 6.02 -44.48 -11.68
CA ALA A 133 5.85 -44.40 -13.14
C ALA A 133 4.40 -44.67 -13.59
N ASP A 134 3.70 -45.63 -12.97
CA ASP A 134 2.29 -45.91 -13.28
C ASP A 134 1.39 -44.74 -12.84
N THR A 135 1.72 -44.14 -11.69
CA THR A 135 1.02 -42.95 -11.18
C THR A 135 1.25 -41.75 -12.10
N SER A 136 2.48 -41.57 -12.58
CA SER A 136 2.88 -40.53 -13.53
C SER A 136 2.13 -40.66 -14.86
N ALA A 137 1.97 -41.88 -15.37
CA ALA A 137 1.16 -42.18 -16.54
C ALA A 137 -0.34 -41.86 -16.34
N GLN A 138 -0.87 -42.09 -15.13
CA GLN A 138 -2.24 -41.68 -14.77
C GLN A 138 -2.41 -40.16 -14.75
N ILE A 139 -1.45 -39.43 -14.19
CA ILE A 139 -1.43 -37.96 -14.24
C ILE A 139 -1.35 -37.47 -15.69
N ALA A 140 -0.54 -38.11 -16.54
CA ALA A 140 -0.46 -37.81 -17.97
C ALA A 140 -1.82 -37.98 -18.67
N ALA A 141 -2.58 -39.04 -18.34
CA ALA A 141 -3.92 -39.25 -18.86
C ALA A 141 -4.89 -38.13 -18.45
N PHE A 142 -4.82 -37.65 -17.20
CA PHE A 142 -5.57 -36.48 -16.75
C PHE A 142 -5.20 -35.21 -17.54
N VAL A 143 -3.90 -34.95 -17.73
CA VAL A 143 -3.43 -33.78 -18.50
C VAL A 143 -3.91 -33.85 -19.95
N ALA A 144 -3.96 -35.03 -20.57
CA ALA A 144 -4.43 -35.23 -21.94
C ALA A 144 -5.97 -35.20 -22.10
N ALA A 145 -6.73 -35.37 -21.02
CA ALA A 145 -8.19 -35.43 -21.06
C ALA A 145 -8.83 -34.09 -21.50
N PRO A 146 -10.00 -34.11 -22.17
CA PRO A 146 -10.74 -32.88 -22.46
C PRO A 146 -11.25 -32.21 -21.17
N ALA A 147 -11.46 -30.89 -21.21
CA ALA A 147 -12.15 -30.17 -20.15
C ALA A 147 -13.66 -30.54 -20.12
N GLY A 148 -14.25 -30.49 -18.93
CA GLY A 148 -15.63 -30.85 -18.65
C GLY A 148 -15.76 -32.11 -17.79
N VAL A 149 -16.99 -32.59 -17.66
CA VAL A 149 -17.30 -33.85 -16.98
C VAL A 149 -16.74 -35.00 -17.79
N LEU A 150 -15.95 -35.87 -17.14
CA LEU A 150 -15.30 -37.00 -17.78
C LEU A 150 -16.29 -38.17 -17.88
N ALA A 151 -16.41 -38.76 -19.06
CA ALA A 151 -17.31 -39.90 -19.30
C ALA A 151 -16.91 -41.12 -18.47
N THR A 152 -15.61 -41.30 -18.24
CA THR A 152 -15.05 -42.30 -17.34
C THR A 152 -14.13 -41.56 -16.35
N PRO A 153 -14.33 -41.70 -15.03
CA PRO A 153 -13.42 -41.14 -14.05
C PRO A 153 -11.98 -41.62 -14.29
N LEU A 154 -11.01 -40.71 -14.18
CA LEU A 154 -9.59 -41.03 -14.36
C LEU A 154 -8.94 -41.31 -13.01
N PRO A 155 -8.45 -42.54 -12.75
CA PRO A 155 -7.82 -42.88 -11.49
C PRO A 155 -6.42 -42.26 -11.40
N VAL A 156 -6.07 -41.73 -10.24
CA VAL A 156 -4.72 -41.32 -9.84
C VAL A 156 -4.41 -42.00 -8.51
N SER A 157 -3.55 -43.01 -8.52
CA SER A 157 -3.29 -43.91 -7.39
C SER A 157 -1.87 -43.74 -6.87
N GLY A 158 -1.72 -43.33 -5.63
CA GLY A 158 -0.43 -43.21 -4.97
C GLY A 158 0.41 -42.00 -5.42
N ALA A 159 -0.22 -40.87 -5.76
CA ALA A 159 0.49 -39.63 -6.05
C ALA A 159 0.88 -38.90 -4.76
N PHE A 160 2.00 -38.17 -4.77
CA PHE A 160 2.44 -37.40 -3.61
C PHE A 160 1.89 -35.98 -3.65
N VAL A 161 1.39 -35.50 -2.51
CA VAL A 161 1.07 -34.09 -2.29
C VAL A 161 2.38 -33.34 -2.12
N THR A 162 2.73 -32.53 -3.10
CA THR A 162 4.04 -31.85 -3.15
C THR A 162 3.98 -30.41 -2.67
N PHE A 163 2.83 -29.75 -2.75
CA PHE A 163 2.66 -28.36 -2.37
C PHE A 163 1.18 -28.08 -2.09
N ILE A 164 0.89 -27.16 -1.17
CA ILE A 164 -0.48 -26.69 -0.89
C ILE A 164 -0.57 -25.22 -1.27
N LYS A 165 -1.54 -24.88 -2.12
CA LYS A 165 -1.87 -23.49 -2.45
C LYS A 165 -2.94 -23.00 -1.48
N PRO A 166 -2.64 -22.03 -0.60
CA PRO A 166 -3.66 -21.44 0.27
C PRO A 166 -4.61 -20.54 -0.53
N ASP A 167 -5.70 -20.13 0.12
CA ASP A 167 -6.49 -19.01 -0.35
C ASP A 167 -5.68 -17.72 -0.19
N VAL A 168 -5.63 -16.91 -1.25
CA VAL A 168 -5.00 -15.59 -1.21
C VAL A 168 -6.10 -14.54 -1.18
N ALA A 169 -6.11 -13.71 -0.13
CA ALA A 169 -7.12 -12.67 0.06
C ALA A 169 -7.26 -11.80 -1.19
N GLY A 170 -8.49 -11.57 -1.63
CA GLY A 170 -8.78 -10.80 -2.85
C GLY A 170 -8.61 -11.55 -4.18
N SER A 171 -8.22 -12.83 -4.18
CA SER A 171 -8.03 -13.64 -5.40
C SER A 171 -9.08 -14.73 -5.64
N ALA A 172 -9.98 -15.00 -4.67
CA ALA A 172 -10.88 -16.17 -4.67
C ALA A 172 -11.83 -16.25 -5.89
N ALA A 173 -12.16 -15.11 -6.51
CA ALA A 173 -12.98 -15.06 -7.72
C ALA A 173 -12.25 -15.53 -8.98
N THR A 174 -10.91 -15.49 -8.96
CA THR A 174 -10.06 -15.76 -10.13
C THR A 174 -9.12 -16.94 -9.94
N GLU A 175 -8.87 -17.36 -8.70
CA GLU A 175 -8.01 -18.49 -8.37
C GLU A 175 -8.55 -19.30 -7.20
N ALA A 176 -8.42 -20.62 -7.29
CA ALA A 176 -8.80 -21.52 -6.22
C ALA A 176 -7.60 -21.87 -5.32
N SER A 177 -7.86 -22.14 -4.05
CA SER A 177 -6.99 -22.96 -3.19
C SER A 177 -7.01 -24.42 -3.62
N GLY A 178 -6.03 -25.19 -3.14
CA GLY A 178 -5.92 -26.61 -3.44
C GLY A 178 -4.54 -27.17 -3.17
N PHE A 179 -4.22 -28.29 -3.81
CA PHE A 179 -2.95 -28.98 -3.62
C PHE A 179 -2.42 -29.55 -4.92
N PHE A 180 -1.10 -29.74 -4.99
CA PHE A 180 -0.41 -30.25 -6.16
C PHE A 180 -0.01 -31.70 -5.95
N LEU A 181 -0.16 -32.51 -7.00
CA LEU A 181 0.18 -33.92 -7.02
C LEU A 181 1.28 -34.19 -8.05
N GLN A 182 2.27 -34.98 -7.65
CA GLN A 182 3.37 -35.42 -8.51
C GLN A 182 3.81 -36.82 -8.09
N ALA A 183 4.32 -37.62 -9.04
CA ALA A 183 4.84 -38.97 -8.76
C ALA A 183 6.32 -39.11 -9.10
N GLU A 184 6.79 -38.43 -10.14
CA GLU A 184 8.19 -38.44 -10.59
C GLU A 184 8.71 -37.02 -10.72
N ALA A 185 10.01 -36.81 -10.45
CA ALA A 185 10.63 -35.48 -10.54
C ALA A 185 10.50 -34.84 -11.94
N GLY A 186 10.56 -35.67 -12.99
CA GLY A 186 10.37 -35.27 -14.38
C GLY A 186 8.93 -34.88 -14.76
N GLY A 187 7.95 -35.12 -13.87
CA GLY A 187 6.53 -34.94 -14.15
C GLY A 187 5.92 -36.06 -15.02
N PRO A 188 4.66 -35.88 -15.46
CA PRO A 188 3.82 -34.68 -15.24
C PRO A 188 3.36 -34.52 -13.79
N ALA A 189 2.82 -33.34 -13.48
CA ALA A 189 2.16 -33.03 -12.22
C ALA A 189 0.76 -32.47 -12.48
N MET A 190 -0.07 -32.36 -11.44
CA MET A 190 -1.43 -31.82 -11.56
C MET A 190 -1.83 -31.00 -10.33
N PHE A 191 -2.78 -30.09 -10.51
CA PHE A 191 -3.42 -29.33 -9.44
C PHE A 191 -4.84 -29.86 -9.18
N VAL A 192 -5.15 -30.09 -7.91
CA VAL A 192 -6.48 -30.49 -7.43
C VAL A 192 -7.08 -29.33 -6.65
N ARG A 193 -8.30 -28.93 -7.01
CA ARG A 193 -9.02 -27.84 -6.33
C ARG A 193 -9.34 -28.25 -4.89
N GLY A 194 -9.15 -27.36 -3.93
CA GLY A 194 -9.46 -27.64 -2.52
C GLY A 194 -10.93 -27.98 -2.30
N SER A 195 -11.83 -27.36 -3.07
CA SER A 195 -13.27 -27.67 -3.05
C SER A 195 -13.64 -29.00 -3.71
N ALA A 196 -12.70 -29.71 -4.34
CA ALA A 196 -12.98 -30.97 -5.04
C ALA A 196 -13.26 -32.13 -4.07
N SER A 197 -12.78 -32.04 -2.82
CA SER A 197 -13.00 -33.02 -1.76
C SER A 197 -12.83 -32.39 -0.38
N PRO A 198 -13.64 -32.76 0.63
CA PRO A 198 -13.43 -32.31 2.00
C PRO A 198 -12.29 -33.04 2.73
N THR A 199 -11.70 -34.10 2.13
CA THR A 199 -10.60 -34.86 2.75
C THR A 199 -9.38 -33.97 2.94
N PRO A 200 -8.90 -33.75 4.18
CA PRO A 200 -7.69 -32.97 4.43
C PRO A 200 -6.46 -33.72 3.91
N VAL A 201 -5.48 -32.98 3.41
CA VAL A 201 -4.19 -33.49 2.96
C VAL A 201 -3.07 -32.57 3.43
N ALA A 202 -1.89 -33.14 3.65
CA ALA A 202 -0.66 -32.44 4.02
C ALA A 202 0.43 -32.67 2.97
N VAL A 203 1.43 -31.77 2.91
CA VAL A 203 2.62 -31.98 2.08
C VAL A 203 3.35 -33.25 2.54
N GLY A 204 3.69 -34.13 1.60
CA GLY A 204 4.28 -35.43 1.88
C GLY A 204 3.25 -36.55 2.06
N ASP A 205 1.96 -36.27 2.02
CA ASP A 205 0.94 -37.32 1.90
C ASP A 205 1.02 -38.01 0.54
N ARG A 206 0.74 -39.31 0.55
CA ARG A 206 0.53 -40.11 -0.66
C ARG A 206 -0.95 -40.42 -0.77
N VAL A 207 -1.58 -40.07 -1.88
CA VAL A 207 -3.04 -40.11 -2.04
C VAL A 207 -3.49 -40.91 -3.25
N THR A 208 -4.72 -41.43 -3.17
CA THR A 208 -5.44 -42.04 -4.30
C THR A 208 -6.77 -41.32 -4.48
N LEU A 209 -7.16 -41.03 -5.73
CA LEU A 209 -8.42 -40.37 -6.08
C LEU A 209 -8.89 -40.77 -7.49
N ASN A 210 -10.14 -40.45 -7.82
CA ASN A 210 -10.68 -40.50 -9.17
C ASN A 210 -11.08 -39.09 -9.63
N VAL A 211 -10.53 -38.60 -10.74
CA VAL A 211 -10.94 -37.30 -11.31
C VAL A 211 -12.23 -37.49 -12.11
N THR A 212 -13.29 -36.76 -11.76
CA THR A 212 -14.60 -36.84 -12.44
C THR A 212 -14.89 -35.62 -13.31
N GLU A 213 -14.27 -34.48 -13.01
CA GLU A 213 -14.42 -33.26 -13.81
C GLU A 213 -13.07 -32.53 -13.90
N LYS A 214 -12.70 -32.15 -15.13
CA LYS A 214 -11.52 -31.33 -15.40
C LYS A 214 -11.97 -29.94 -15.83
N GLU A 215 -11.27 -28.91 -15.38
CA GLU A 215 -11.39 -27.56 -15.93
C GLU A 215 -10.04 -27.04 -16.41
N ILE A 216 -10.07 -26.02 -17.27
CA ILE A 216 -8.87 -25.29 -17.69
C ILE A 216 -9.04 -23.83 -17.28
N ILE A 217 -8.22 -23.37 -16.34
CA ILE A 217 -8.25 -21.98 -15.85
C ILE A 217 -7.00 -21.29 -16.36
N SER A 218 -7.19 -20.32 -17.26
CA SER A 218 -6.09 -19.54 -17.85
C SER A 218 -4.96 -20.42 -18.39
N GLY A 219 -5.31 -21.57 -18.97
CA GLY A 219 -4.36 -22.55 -19.50
C GLY A 219 -4.03 -23.70 -18.54
N LEU A 220 -4.11 -23.54 -17.22
CA LEU A 220 -3.77 -24.58 -16.23
C LEU A 220 -4.80 -25.73 -16.21
N ASN A 221 -4.34 -26.98 -16.18
CA ASN A 221 -5.18 -28.16 -16.00
C ASN A 221 -5.53 -28.33 -14.53
N VAL A 222 -6.83 -28.32 -14.21
CA VAL A 222 -7.33 -28.39 -12.83
C VAL A 222 -8.29 -29.56 -12.69
N ALA A 223 -8.04 -30.43 -11.71
CA ALA A 223 -9.03 -31.40 -11.26
C ALA A 223 -10.08 -30.68 -10.42
N LYS A 224 -11.22 -30.38 -11.04
CA LYS A 224 -12.30 -29.58 -10.47
C LYS A 224 -13.14 -30.37 -9.47
N ALA A 225 -13.43 -31.62 -9.81
CA ALA A 225 -14.17 -32.55 -8.96
C ALA A 225 -13.46 -33.91 -8.94
N VAL A 226 -13.38 -34.50 -7.75
CA VAL A 226 -12.80 -35.83 -7.54
C VAL A 226 -13.72 -36.66 -6.66
N THR A 227 -13.62 -37.98 -6.75
CA THR A 227 -14.20 -38.92 -5.79
C THR A 227 -13.12 -39.79 -5.16
N ASP A 228 -13.46 -40.44 -4.05
CA ASP A 228 -12.63 -41.46 -3.40
C ASP A 228 -11.22 -40.97 -3.04
N LEU A 229 -11.07 -39.66 -2.76
CA LEU A 229 -9.81 -39.11 -2.28
C LEU A 229 -9.48 -39.71 -0.91
N THR A 230 -8.40 -40.47 -0.86
CA THR A 230 -7.90 -41.16 0.33
C THR A 230 -6.41 -40.91 0.51
N VAL A 231 -5.98 -40.65 1.74
CA VAL A 231 -4.56 -40.64 2.12
C VAL A 231 -4.16 -42.08 2.42
N VAL A 232 -3.24 -42.63 1.61
CA VAL A 232 -2.81 -44.04 1.68
C VAL A 232 -1.45 -44.22 2.36
N SER A 233 -0.66 -43.15 2.48
CA SER A 233 0.58 -43.09 3.26
C SER A 233 0.92 -41.62 3.54
N GLN A 234 1.79 -41.33 4.52
CA GLN A 234 2.08 -39.96 4.99
C GLN A 234 3.58 -39.73 5.22
N ASN A 235 3.96 -38.47 5.38
CA ASN A 235 5.31 -38.03 5.79
C ASN A 235 6.44 -38.48 4.84
N HIS A 236 6.21 -38.35 3.54
CA HIS A 236 7.24 -38.59 2.53
C HIS A 236 8.11 -37.35 2.30
N GLY A 237 9.42 -37.56 2.16
CA GLY A 237 10.43 -36.51 1.91
C GLY A 237 10.40 -35.95 0.47
N VAL A 238 9.31 -35.30 0.08
CA VAL A 238 9.07 -34.87 -1.31
C VAL A 238 9.92 -33.68 -1.77
N TRP A 239 10.42 -32.86 -0.85
CA TRP A 239 11.13 -31.60 -1.16
C TRP A 239 12.64 -31.74 -1.34
N ASN A 240 13.21 -32.95 -1.21
CA ASN A 240 14.59 -33.18 -1.60
C ASN A 240 14.77 -32.94 -3.11
N LEU A 241 15.98 -32.52 -3.51
CA LEU A 241 16.31 -32.48 -4.93
C LEU A 241 16.26 -33.90 -5.50
N ASP A 242 15.85 -34.02 -6.75
CA ASP A 242 15.87 -35.27 -7.52
C ASP A 242 17.27 -35.88 -7.64
N THR A 243 18.30 -35.05 -7.49
CA THR A 243 19.72 -35.41 -7.48
C THR A 243 20.31 -35.59 -6.07
N ALA A 244 19.54 -35.36 -5.00
CA ALA A 244 19.99 -35.54 -3.62
C ALA A 244 20.04 -37.03 -3.21
N THR A 245 20.60 -37.31 -2.03
CA THR A 245 20.57 -38.64 -1.40
C THR A 245 19.96 -38.55 0.00
N PRO A 246 18.74 -39.06 0.22
CA PRO A 246 17.85 -39.67 -0.77
C PRO A 246 17.22 -38.64 -1.73
N ALA A 247 16.90 -39.09 -2.95
CA ALA A 247 16.28 -38.27 -3.98
C ALA A 247 14.82 -37.93 -3.63
N GLY A 248 14.40 -36.70 -3.96
CA GLY A 248 13.01 -36.24 -3.86
C GLY A 248 12.38 -35.92 -5.22
N LEU A 249 11.36 -35.06 -5.22
CA LEU A 249 10.59 -34.70 -6.43
C LEU A 249 10.93 -33.30 -6.97
N LYS A 250 11.73 -32.51 -6.24
CA LYS A 250 12.05 -31.13 -6.60
C LYS A 250 13.18 -31.08 -7.62
N VAL A 251 13.01 -30.28 -8.66
CA VAL A 251 14.03 -30.08 -9.71
C VAL A 251 14.62 -28.68 -9.62
N ASP A 252 15.94 -28.57 -9.82
CA ASP A 252 16.62 -27.29 -9.99
C ASP A 252 16.41 -26.77 -11.43
N VAL A 253 15.85 -25.56 -11.55
CA VAL A 253 15.57 -24.93 -12.85
C VAL A 253 16.44 -23.73 -13.16
N ASN A 254 17.49 -23.47 -12.38
CA ASN A 254 18.37 -22.31 -12.58
C ASN A 254 19.01 -22.28 -13.98
N ALA A 255 19.36 -23.45 -14.54
CA ALA A 255 20.04 -23.58 -15.84
C ALA A 255 19.10 -23.89 -17.02
N VAL A 256 17.78 -23.94 -16.80
CA VAL A 256 16.79 -24.17 -17.87
C VAL A 256 16.66 -22.90 -18.69
N SER A 257 16.73 -23.01 -20.02
CA SER A 257 16.74 -21.87 -20.96
C SER A 257 15.60 -21.88 -21.98
N THR A 258 14.59 -22.72 -21.76
CA THR A 258 13.51 -22.98 -22.72
C THR A 258 12.15 -22.74 -22.11
N PHE A 259 12.00 -21.98 -21.01
CA PHE A 259 10.73 -21.87 -20.29
C PHE A 259 9.55 -21.34 -21.15
N GLU A 260 9.82 -20.54 -22.18
CA GLU A 260 8.82 -19.93 -23.09
C GLU A 260 8.43 -20.76 -24.30
N ASP A 261 9.16 -21.84 -24.59
CA ASP A 261 8.78 -22.66 -25.73
C ASP A 261 7.41 -23.26 -25.41
N ALA A 262 6.39 -23.00 -26.26
CA ALA A 262 5.01 -23.44 -26.01
C ALA A 262 4.85 -24.97 -25.79
N GLY A 263 5.91 -25.76 -26.04
CA GLY A 263 6.03 -27.19 -25.74
C GLY A 263 6.70 -27.55 -24.41
N THR A 264 7.37 -26.64 -23.70
CA THR A 264 8.14 -26.90 -22.47
C THR A 264 7.49 -26.29 -21.22
N THR A 265 6.71 -25.21 -21.32
CA THR A 265 5.96 -24.66 -20.18
C THR A 265 4.98 -25.68 -19.59
N SER A 266 4.35 -26.48 -20.46
CA SER A 266 3.45 -27.59 -20.05
C SER A 266 4.21 -28.74 -19.39
N VAL A 267 5.50 -28.92 -19.67
CA VAL A 267 6.35 -29.94 -19.04
C VAL A 267 6.60 -29.61 -17.57
N TYR A 268 6.63 -28.32 -17.22
CA TYR A 268 6.83 -27.87 -15.85
C TYR A 268 5.53 -27.62 -15.08
N GLU A 269 4.38 -27.62 -15.75
CA GLU A 269 3.09 -27.33 -15.13
C GLU A 269 2.87 -28.13 -13.84
N SER A 270 2.52 -27.42 -12.76
CA SER A 270 2.22 -27.98 -11.44
C SER A 270 3.39 -28.68 -10.73
N ARG A 271 4.60 -28.69 -11.29
CA ARG A 271 5.78 -29.32 -10.68
C ARG A 271 6.41 -28.43 -9.62
N ILE A 272 6.96 -29.07 -8.60
CA ILE A 272 7.81 -28.38 -7.61
C ILE A 272 9.22 -28.18 -8.13
N VAL A 273 9.75 -26.97 -7.93
CA VAL A 273 11.07 -26.54 -8.41
C VAL A 273 11.81 -25.75 -7.35
N THR A 274 13.14 -25.62 -7.51
CA THR A 274 13.94 -24.60 -6.85
C THR A 274 14.50 -23.64 -7.89
N VAL A 275 14.51 -22.34 -7.59
CA VAL A 275 15.07 -21.31 -8.47
C VAL A 275 15.69 -20.20 -7.65
N SER A 276 16.77 -19.62 -8.15
CA SER A 276 17.42 -18.44 -7.60
C SER A 276 17.82 -17.52 -8.73
N GLY A 277 17.79 -16.21 -8.48
CA GLY A 277 18.14 -15.26 -9.51
C GLY A 277 17.90 -13.83 -9.11
N LYS A 278 18.16 -12.94 -10.06
CA LYS A 278 17.98 -11.50 -9.91
C LYS A 278 16.63 -11.08 -10.44
N LEU A 279 15.86 -10.34 -9.65
CA LEU A 279 14.58 -9.79 -10.07
C LEU A 279 14.78 -8.66 -11.08
N ALA A 280 13.97 -8.63 -12.13
CA ALA A 280 13.71 -7.42 -12.91
C ALA A 280 12.49 -6.67 -12.34
N ALA A 281 12.04 -5.62 -13.04
CA ALA A 281 10.86 -4.85 -12.64
C ALA A 281 9.60 -5.74 -12.59
N GLY A 282 8.92 -5.74 -11.44
CA GLY A 282 7.68 -6.47 -11.24
C GLY A 282 6.48 -5.76 -11.83
N ASN A 283 5.46 -6.53 -12.17
CA ASN A 283 4.17 -6.05 -12.67
C ASN A 283 3.02 -6.79 -11.99
N ASN A 284 1.82 -6.19 -12.02
CA ASN A 284 0.61 -6.85 -11.55
C ASN A 284 0.36 -8.14 -12.36
N SER A 285 0.07 -9.25 -11.69
CA SER A 285 -0.14 -10.56 -12.31
C SER A 285 -1.44 -11.20 -11.81
N GLY A 286 -2.56 -10.53 -12.08
CA GLY A 286 -3.89 -10.90 -11.58
C GLY A 286 -4.25 -10.22 -10.25
N ALA A 287 -5.43 -10.54 -9.73
CA ALA A 287 -5.94 -9.94 -8.49
C ALA A 287 -5.09 -10.40 -7.29
N ALA A 288 -4.55 -9.44 -6.54
CA ALA A 288 -3.72 -9.66 -5.34
C ALA A 288 -2.35 -10.35 -5.57
N PHE A 289 -1.83 -10.38 -6.80
CA PHE A 289 -0.51 -10.94 -7.10
C PHE A 289 0.40 -9.98 -7.86
N THR A 290 1.69 -10.07 -7.56
CA THR A 290 2.77 -9.40 -8.28
C THR A 290 3.69 -10.46 -8.87
N ALA A 291 4.11 -10.28 -10.13
CA ALA A 291 5.09 -11.14 -10.76
C ALA A 291 6.34 -10.37 -11.18
N PHE A 292 7.50 -10.98 -10.99
CA PHE A 292 8.81 -10.43 -11.31
C PHE A 292 9.54 -11.37 -12.28
N PRO A 293 10.07 -10.88 -13.40
CA PRO A 293 11.03 -11.67 -14.18
C PRO A 293 12.24 -12.04 -13.32
N VAL A 294 12.63 -13.31 -13.32
CA VAL A 294 13.79 -13.83 -12.56
C VAL A 294 14.89 -14.17 -13.53
N ILE A 295 15.96 -13.38 -13.51
CA ILE A 295 17.16 -13.62 -14.30
C ILE A 295 17.95 -14.75 -13.63
N THR A 296 18.03 -15.90 -14.29
CA THR A 296 18.77 -17.08 -13.84
C THR A 296 20.00 -17.31 -14.74
N THR A 297 20.74 -18.41 -14.55
CA THR A 297 21.84 -18.77 -15.45
C THR A 297 21.34 -19.28 -16.80
N GLY A 298 20.16 -19.90 -16.85
CA GLY A 298 19.51 -20.40 -18.06
C GLY A 298 18.61 -19.38 -18.75
N GLU A 299 17.96 -18.49 -17.99
CA GLU A 299 17.06 -17.44 -18.50
C GLU A 299 17.69 -16.04 -18.28
N PRO A 300 18.51 -15.54 -19.22
CA PRO A 300 19.11 -14.22 -19.13
C PRO A 300 18.07 -13.09 -19.34
N SER A 301 18.46 -11.85 -19.12
CA SER A 301 17.57 -10.69 -19.34
C SER A 301 17.30 -10.44 -20.84
N PRO A 302 16.04 -10.21 -21.27
CA PRO A 302 14.82 -10.24 -20.46
C PRO A 302 14.42 -11.68 -20.14
N SER A 303 14.28 -11.99 -18.84
CA SER A 303 13.91 -13.34 -18.42
C SER A 303 12.42 -13.55 -18.64
N PRO A 304 12.02 -14.64 -19.28
CA PRO A 304 10.63 -15.03 -19.32
C PRO A 304 10.11 -15.73 -18.06
N LEU A 305 10.99 -16.34 -17.28
CA LEU A 305 10.59 -17.02 -16.07
C LEU A 305 10.14 -15.99 -15.04
N LEU A 306 8.89 -16.09 -14.57
CA LEU A 306 8.38 -15.18 -13.55
C LEU A 306 8.43 -15.84 -12.16
N LEU A 307 8.80 -15.07 -11.15
CA LEU A 307 8.46 -15.35 -9.76
C LEU A 307 7.17 -14.61 -9.44
N ARG A 308 6.12 -15.34 -9.08
CA ARG A 308 4.83 -14.80 -8.69
C ARG A 308 4.60 -14.98 -7.19
N VAL A 309 4.22 -13.91 -6.53
CA VAL A 309 3.92 -13.88 -5.10
C VAL A 309 2.65 -13.06 -4.85
N PRO A 310 1.92 -13.30 -3.75
CA PRO A 310 0.91 -12.36 -3.29
C PRO A 310 1.49 -10.96 -3.16
N SER A 311 0.74 -9.94 -3.55
CA SER A 311 1.21 -8.56 -3.48
C SER A 311 1.56 -8.14 -2.05
N THR A 312 0.90 -8.72 -1.05
CA THR A 312 1.22 -8.56 0.38
C THR A 312 2.61 -9.10 0.72
N VAL A 313 3.00 -10.27 0.19
CA VAL A 313 4.36 -10.84 0.36
C VAL A 313 5.39 -9.96 -0.34
N SER A 314 5.10 -9.52 -1.57
CA SER A 314 5.98 -8.60 -2.31
C SER A 314 6.22 -7.30 -1.53
N SER A 315 5.19 -6.73 -0.91
CA SER A 315 5.33 -5.51 -0.10
C SER A 315 6.05 -5.78 1.22
N TYR A 316 5.76 -6.89 1.88
CA TYR A 316 6.39 -7.28 3.15
C TYR A 316 7.91 -7.46 3.01
N LEU A 317 8.34 -8.16 1.95
CA LEU A 317 9.75 -8.37 1.64
C LEU A 317 10.40 -7.20 0.89
N ASP A 318 9.64 -6.12 0.63
CA ASP A 318 10.02 -4.97 -0.18
C ASP A 318 10.67 -5.40 -1.52
N MET A 319 10.10 -6.37 -2.23
CA MET A 319 10.72 -6.92 -3.44
C MET A 319 10.77 -5.88 -4.57
N VAL A 320 11.97 -5.58 -5.08
CA VAL A 320 12.19 -4.62 -6.18
C VAL A 320 13.15 -5.17 -7.23
N SER A 321 13.20 -4.52 -8.39
CA SER A 321 14.18 -4.82 -9.43
C SER A 321 15.61 -4.73 -8.87
N GLY A 322 16.42 -5.71 -9.21
CA GLY A 322 17.81 -5.84 -8.77
C GLY A 322 18.01 -6.66 -7.50
N CYS A 323 16.94 -7.05 -6.80
CA CYS A 323 17.03 -7.97 -5.66
C CYS A 323 17.44 -9.38 -6.11
N ASP A 324 18.32 -9.99 -5.33
CA ASP A 324 18.71 -11.39 -5.41
C ASP A 324 17.76 -12.20 -4.52
N VAL A 325 17.09 -13.18 -5.13
CA VAL A 325 16.13 -14.05 -4.45
C VAL A 325 16.50 -15.51 -4.61
N ALA A 326 16.13 -16.31 -3.62
CA ALA A 326 16.11 -17.76 -3.72
C ALA A 326 14.75 -18.28 -3.29
N VAL A 327 14.19 -19.19 -4.08
CA VAL A 327 12.97 -19.93 -3.81
C VAL A 327 13.38 -21.38 -3.60
N PRO A 328 13.57 -21.82 -2.33
CA PRO A 328 14.00 -23.17 -2.04
C PRO A 328 13.02 -24.23 -2.52
N THR A 329 11.72 -23.92 -2.49
CA THR A 329 10.64 -24.76 -3.02
C THR A 329 9.51 -23.85 -3.50
N GLY A 330 9.28 -23.83 -4.81
CA GLY A 330 8.13 -23.17 -5.42
C GLY A 330 7.41 -24.12 -6.36
N VAL A 331 6.22 -23.74 -6.81
CA VAL A 331 5.44 -24.51 -7.79
C VAL A 331 5.32 -23.75 -9.10
N VAL A 332 5.51 -24.41 -10.23
CA VAL A 332 5.33 -23.76 -11.52
C VAL A 332 3.84 -23.70 -11.85
N TRP A 333 3.27 -22.52 -11.64
CA TRP A 333 1.93 -22.14 -12.06
C TRP A 333 2.02 -21.43 -13.41
N ARG A 334 1.29 -21.90 -14.42
CA ARG A 334 1.34 -21.26 -15.74
C ARG A 334 0.07 -20.48 -16.07
N PHE A 335 0.27 -19.39 -16.81
CA PHE A 335 -0.80 -18.61 -17.43
C PHE A 335 -0.63 -18.66 -18.93
N ALA A 336 -1.45 -19.47 -19.61
CA ALA A 336 -1.26 -19.86 -20.99
C ALA A 336 0.16 -20.40 -21.21
N ALA A 337 1.00 -19.64 -21.91
CA ALA A 337 2.40 -19.98 -22.19
C ALA A 337 3.39 -19.40 -21.16
N GLN A 338 2.96 -18.55 -20.21
CA GLN A 338 3.87 -17.92 -19.25
C GLN A 338 4.13 -18.84 -18.05
N PRO A 339 5.38 -19.29 -17.81
CA PRO A 339 5.73 -20.04 -16.61
C PRO A 339 5.97 -19.10 -15.43
N GLN A 340 5.31 -19.38 -14.31
CA GLN A 340 5.45 -18.59 -13.09
C GLN A 340 5.73 -19.50 -11.90
N VAL A 341 6.98 -19.48 -11.41
CA VAL A 341 7.29 -20.09 -10.12
C VAL A 341 6.55 -19.30 -9.06
N SER A 342 5.65 -19.95 -8.35
CA SER A 342 4.76 -19.33 -7.39
C SER A 342 5.07 -19.80 -5.97
N VAL A 343 5.07 -18.84 -5.06
CA VAL A 343 5.09 -19.03 -3.61
C VAL A 343 4.07 -18.07 -2.98
N PHE A 344 3.57 -18.39 -1.80
CA PHE A 344 2.39 -17.75 -1.22
C PHE A 344 2.63 -17.18 0.19
N ALA A 345 3.77 -17.46 0.81
CA ALA A 345 4.14 -16.94 2.12
C ALA A 345 5.58 -16.41 2.12
N PRO A 346 5.93 -15.43 2.98
CA PRO A 346 7.27 -14.86 3.03
C PRO A 346 8.37 -15.90 3.32
N GLU A 347 8.08 -16.90 4.13
CA GLU A 347 9.02 -17.93 4.57
C GLU A 347 9.42 -18.90 3.43
N GLN A 348 8.66 -18.90 2.32
CA GLN A 348 8.89 -19.78 1.17
C GLN A 348 9.94 -19.22 0.20
N LEU A 349 10.46 -18.02 0.44
CA LEU A 349 11.59 -17.47 -0.31
C LEU A 349 12.52 -16.68 0.60
N SER A 350 13.74 -16.45 0.15
CA SER A 350 14.68 -15.55 0.79
C SER A 350 15.08 -14.45 -0.16
N VAL A 351 15.21 -13.23 0.37
CA VAL A 351 15.80 -12.08 -0.32
C VAL A 351 17.17 -11.88 0.30
N THR A 352 18.22 -12.18 -0.46
CA THR A 352 19.60 -12.26 0.05
C THR A 352 20.43 -11.01 -0.27
N GLY A 353 19.94 -10.17 -1.17
CA GLY A 353 20.54 -8.88 -1.49
C GLY A 353 19.58 -8.03 -2.30
N CYS A 354 19.68 -6.71 -2.17
CA CYS A 354 18.90 -5.75 -2.96
C CYS A 354 19.76 -4.52 -3.27
N PRO A 355 19.35 -3.68 -4.24
CA PRO A 355 19.96 -2.36 -4.39
C PRO A 355 19.90 -1.62 -3.06
N ALA A 356 21.04 -1.06 -2.65
CA ALA A 356 21.16 -0.35 -1.38
C ALA A 356 20.13 0.79 -1.27
N PRO A 357 19.58 1.05 -0.06
CA PRO A 357 18.70 2.18 0.16
C PRO A 357 19.37 3.50 -0.26
N LEU A 358 18.58 4.37 -0.86
CA LEU A 358 18.91 5.76 -1.14
C LEU A 358 17.98 6.64 -0.31
N LEU A 359 18.46 7.81 0.11
CA LEU A 359 17.58 8.83 0.65
C LEU A 359 16.85 9.53 -0.51
N ALA A 360 15.52 9.44 -0.52
CA ALA A 360 14.69 9.98 -1.60
C ALA A 360 14.25 11.42 -1.31
N SER A 361 13.82 11.72 -0.07
CA SER A 361 13.36 13.06 0.29
C SER A 361 13.34 13.28 1.80
N ALA A 362 13.19 14.55 2.19
CA ALA A 362 12.87 14.96 3.56
C ALA A 362 11.85 16.09 3.54
N PHE A 363 10.92 16.10 4.49
CA PHE A 363 9.91 17.14 4.64
C PHE A 363 9.52 17.32 6.10
N ALA A 364 9.45 18.57 6.58
CA ALA A 364 9.02 18.86 7.95
C ALA A 364 7.50 18.73 8.08
N THR A 365 7.04 17.85 8.98
CA THR A 365 5.60 17.61 9.23
C THR A 365 5.06 18.40 10.41
N SER A 366 5.95 18.90 11.28
CA SER A 366 5.65 19.83 12.37
C SER A 366 6.93 20.57 12.77
N LEU A 367 6.84 21.51 13.72
CA LEU A 367 7.99 22.26 14.24
C LEU A 367 9.09 21.36 14.83
N THR A 368 8.81 20.10 15.17
CA THR A 368 9.75 19.17 15.78
C THR A 368 9.80 17.82 15.07
N GLN A 369 9.21 17.69 13.87
CA GLN A 369 9.21 16.42 13.14
C GLN A 369 9.59 16.61 11.68
N VAL A 370 10.42 15.69 11.20
CA VAL A 370 10.82 15.56 9.80
C VAL A 370 10.53 14.14 9.34
N LYS A 371 9.72 14.00 8.30
CA LYS A 371 9.57 12.74 7.57
C LYS A 371 10.72 12.61 6.59
N VAL A 372 11.47 11.52 6.71
CA VAL A 372 12.64 11.18 5.90
C VAL A 372 12.30 9.92 5.11
N SER A 373 12.21 10.01 3.78
CA SER A 373 11.72 8.92 2.92
C SER A 373 12.87 8.28 2.14
N PHE A 374 12.91 6.95 2.14
CA PHE A 374 13.96 6.14 1.53
C PHE A 374 13.43 5.38 0.29
N SER A 375 14.35 4.90 -0.56
CA SER A 375 13.98 4.06 -1.71
C SER A 375 13.63 2.60 -1.34
N ARG A 376 13.93 2.20 -0.10
CA ARG A 376 13.76 0.85 0.47
C ARG A 376 13.21 0.95 1.89
N SER A 377 12.60 -0.12 2.37
CA SER A 377 12.14 -0.20 3.76
C SER A 377 13.32 -0.19 4.72
N VAL A 378 13.26 0.66 5.75
CA VAL A 378 14.32 0.80 6.75
C VAL A 378 14.16 -0.26 7.83
N ASP A 379 15.26 -0.88 8.25
CA ASP A 379 15.28 -1.75 9.42
C ASP A 379 15.28 -0.90 10.70
N ALA A 380 14.20 -0.99 11.48
CA ALA A 380 14.06 -0.28 12.75
C ALA A 380 15.16 -0.66 13.75
N ALA A 381 15.65 -1.90 13.73
CA ALA A 381 16.72 -2.35 14.61
C ALA A 381 18.08 -1.70 14.27
N SER A 382 18.24 -1.16 13.06
CA SER A 382 19.44 -0.41 12.67
C SER A 382 19.52 0.97 13.33
N LEU A 383 18.42 1.51 13.87
CA LEU A 383 18.34 2.84 14.48
C LEU A 383 18.79 2.82 15.96
N THR A 384 20.07 2.57 16.18
CA THR A 384 20.67 2.41 17.52
C THR A 384 21.18 3.71 18.15
N ALA A 385 21.42 4.75 17.35
CA ALA A 385 21.99 6.02 17.81
C ALA A 385 21.46 7.20 16.97
N VAL A 386 20.14 7.42 17.00
CA VAL A 386 19.46 8.42 16.15
C VAL A 386 20.17 9.79 16.05
N PRO A 387 20.65 10.42 17.14
CA PRO A 387 21.35 11.72 17.06
C PRO A 387 22.62 11.74 16.21
N THR A 388 23.30 10.60 16.04
CA THR A 388 24.49 10.49 15.19
C THR A 388 24.16 9.88 13.82
N GLN A 389 23.03 9.18 13.71
CA GLN A 389 22.57 8.57 12.46
C GLN A 389 21.81 9.53 11.56
N PHE A 390 21.11 10.51 12.14
CA PHE A 390 20.42 11.57 11.43
C PHE A 390 21.00 12.91 11.89
N THR A 391 21.83 13.50 11.05
CA THR A 391 22.45 14.81 11.33
C THR A 391 21.79 15.88 10.48
N PHE A 392 21.62 17.07 11.05
CA PHE A 392 20.98 18.18 10.36
C PHE A 392 21.90 19.40 10.32
N SER A 393 21.81 20.18 9.24
CA SER A 393 22.46 21.49 9.18
C SER A 393 21.75 22.52 10.08
N GLY A 394 22.32 23.73 10.21
CA GLY A 394 21.66 24.83 10.92
C GLY A 394 21.49 24.63 12.43
N GLY A 395 22.23 23.69 13.05
CA GLY A 395 22.19 23.43 14.49
C GLY A 395 21.01 22.59 14.97
N LEU A 396 20.09 22.21 14.08
CA LEU A 396 18.96 21.32 14.38
C LEU A 396 19.48 19.94 14.83
N GLN A 397 18.90 19.37 15.89
CA GLN A 397 19.36 18.10 16.46
C GLN A 397 18.29 17.02 16.34
N ALA A 398 18.67 15.81 15.94
CA ALA A 398 17.77 14.65 16.03
C ALA A 398 17.71 14.14 17.48
N GLN A 399 16.53 13.69 17.90
CA GLN A 399 16.28 13.20 19.26
C GLN A 399 15.86 11.72 19.25
N SER A 400 14.87 11.37 18.43
CA SER A 400 14.34 10.02 18.29
C SER A 400 13.81 9.81 16.88
N ALA A 401 13.56 8.56 16.49
CA ALA A 401 13.02 8.22 15.19
C ALA A 401 12.05 7.04 15.30
N THR A 402 11.03 7.04 14.46
CA THR A 402 10.11 5.90 14.31
C THR A 402 10.06 5.51 12.83
N VAL A 403 10.01 4.21 12.56
CA VAL A 403 10.04 3.66 11.19
C VAL A 403 8.65 3.19 10.78
N SER A 404 8.25 3.53 9.57
CA SER A 404 7.06 3.02 8.89
C SER A 404 7.43 2.66 7.45
N GLY A 405 7.83 1.40 7.24
CA GLY A 405 8.31 0.92 5.94
C GLY A 405 9.50 1.74 5.44
N ARG A 406 9.29 2.47 4.34
CA ARG A 406 10.31 3.33 3.71
C ARG A 406 10.45 4.71 4.35
N ASP A 407 9.58 5.05 5.29
CA ASP A 407 9.55 6.37 5.92
C ASP A 407 10.09 6.29 7.34
N VAL A 408 10.92 7.26 7.70
CA VAL A 408 11.40 7.47 9.06
C VAL A 408 10.91 8.84 9.53
N LEU A 409 10.08 8.86 10.57
CA LEU A 409 9.67 10.09 11.22
C LEU A 409 10.68 10.42 12.33
N VAL A 410 11.54 11.40 12.07
CA VAL A 410 12.59 11.86 12.99
C VAL A 410 12.04 13.01 13.83
N THR A 411 12.10 12.86 15.15
CA THR A 411 11.85 13.95 16.08
C THR A 411 13.12 14.78 16.21
N THR A 412 13.02 16.09 16.01
CA THR A 412 14.11 17.05 16.07
C THR A 412 13.93 18.02 17.24
N SER A 413 14.97 18.80 17.58
CA SER A 413 14.77 20.07 18.29
C SER A 413 13.84 20.99 17.48
N GLU A 414 13.36 22.07 18.09
CA GLU A 414 12.47 23.01 17.41
C GLU A 414 13.16 23.60 16.16
N GLN A 415 12.45 23.54 15.03
CA GLN A 415 12.89 24.05 13.74
C GLN A 415 12.58 25.54 13.66
N THR A 416 13.47 26.30 13.02
CA THR A 416 13.15 27.66 12.60
C THR A 416 12.29 27.60 11.34
N ALA A 417 11.09 28.18 11.41
CA ALA A 417 10.14 28.16 10.31
C ALA A 417 10.74 28.69 9.00
N GLY A 418 10.64 27.91 7.92
CA GLY A 418 11.10 28.29 6.57
C GLY A 418 12.61 28.27 6.33
N THR A 419 13.42 28.02 7.37
CA THR A 419 14.87 27.90 7.23
C THR A 419 15.23 26.66 6.42
N ASP A 420 16.21 26.79 5.52
CA ASP A 420 16.74 25.67 4.75
C ASP A 420 17.60 24.76 5.64
N TYR A 421 17.21 23.50 5.73
CA TYR A 421 17.92 22.44 6.41
C TYR A 421 18.33 21.35 5.43
N THR A 422 19.37 20.61 5.77
CA THR A 422 19.78 19.39 5.08
C THR A 422 19.88 18.30 6.13
N VAL A 423 19.16 17.19 5.92
CA VAL A 423 19.39 15.96 6.68
C VAL A 423 20.47 15.15 5.99
N SER A 424 21.39 14.56 6.74
CA SER A 424 22.37 13.58 6.28
C SER A 424 22.27 12.31 7.13
N VAL A 425 22.17 11.16 6.45
CA VAL A 425 21.93 9.87 7.08
C VAL A 425 23.21 9.03 7.04
N ALA A 426 23.60 8.50 8.20
CA ALA A 426 24.78 7.64 8.33
C ALA A 426 24.56 6.25 7.71
N ASN A 427 25.62 5.65 7.19
CA ASN A 427 25.61 4.29 6.62
C ASN A 427 25.32 3.17 7.63
N SER A 428 25.24 3.48 8.93
CA SER A 428 24.77 2.53 9.94
C SER A 428 23.26 2.31 9.88
N VAL A 429 22.51 3.18 9.19
CA VAL A 429 21.10 2.94 8.84
C VAL A 429 21.04 1.94 7.68
N LYS A 430 20.24 0.88 7.86
CA LYS A 430 20.15 -0.24 6.92
C LYS A 430 18.72 -0.47 6.46
N ASP A 431 18.57 -1.15 5.32
CA ASP A 431 17.29 -1.75 4.95
C ASP A 431 17.04 -3.09 5.66
N THR A 432 15.86 -3.64 5.45
CA THR A 432 15.41 -4.93 6.05
C THR A 432 16.19 -6.15 5.57
N VAL A 433 17.01 -6.04 4.51
CA VAL A 433 17.92 -7.11 4.06
C VAL A 433 19.37 -6.85 4.49
N GLY A 434 19.61 -5.83 5.32
CA GLY A 434 20.89 -5.54 5.94
C GLY A 434 21.84 -4.64 5.13
N SER A 435 21.38 -4.12 3.98
CA SER A 435 22.17 -3.21 3.15
C SER A 435 22.18 -1.81 3.74
N ALA A 436 23.38 -1.24 3.91
CA ALA A 436 23.56 0.13 4.37
C ALA A 436 23.06 1.16 3.34
N ILE A 437 22.54 2.30 3.80
CA ILE A 437 22.25 3.44 2.92
C ILE A 437 23.51 3.90 2.18
N THR A 438 23.34 4.23 0.90
CA THR A 438 24.38 4.76 0.02
C THR A 438 23.97 6.10 -0.58
N THR A 439 24.81 6.70 -1.43
CA THR A 439 24.57 8.01 -2.02
C THR A 439 23.48 7.96 -3.11
N PRO A 440 22.51 8.90 -3.10
CA PRO A 440 22.38 10.02 -2.18
C PRO A 440 21.91 9.60 -0.78
N ASN A 441 22.59 10.11 0.25
CA ASN A 441 22.24 9.90 1.67
C ASN A 441 21.92 11.22 2.38
N SER A 442 21.68 12.29 1.62
CA SER A 442 21.29 13.60 2.14
C SER A 442 20.15 14.21 1.32
N ALA A 443 19.29 14.97 1.99
CA ALA A 443 18.14 15.63 1.37
C ALA A 443 17.92 17.00 2.02
N ALA A 444 17.61 17.99 1.19
CA ALA A 444 17.24 19.32 1.66
C ALA A 444 15.75 19.37 2.00
N PHE A 445 15.39 20.17 2.99
CA PHE A 445 14.01 20.49 3.35
C PHE A 445 13.94 21.88 4.00
N LYS A 446 12.75 22.47 4.03
CA LYS A 446 12.51 23.71 4.78
C LYS A 446 11.91 23.40 6.14
N GLY A 447 12.31 24.15 7.15
CA GLY A 447 11.70 24.11 8.48
C GLY A 447 10.20 24.36 8.40
N PHE A 448 9.45 23.68 9.26
CA PHE A 448 7.99 23.65 9.20
C PHE A 448 7.35 25.05 9.17
N ARG A 449 6.36 25.22 8.29
CA ARG A 449 5.51 26.41 8.18
C ARG A 449 4.08 25.96 8.01
N THR A 450 3.15 26.68 8.61
CA THR A 450 1.73 26.52 8.31
C THR A 450 1.44 27.04 6.91
N GLY A 451 0.66 26.31 6.14
CA GLY A 451 0.16 26.79 4.84
C GLY A 451 -0.75 28.00 5.03
N ALA A 452 -0.69 28.95 4.09
CA ALA A 452 -1.66 30.03 4.03
C ALA A 452 -3.06 29.48 3.69
N VAL A 453 -4.11 30.16 4.15
CA VAL A 453 -5.49 29.89 3.70
C VAL A 453 -5.88 30.96 2.71
N LEU A 454 -6.22 30.55 1.49
CA LEU A 454 -6.54 31.45 0.39
C LEU A 454 -8.02 31.34 0.01
N ARG A 455 -8.59 32.48 -0.39
CA ARG A 455 -9.94 32.60 -0.93
C ARG A 455 -9.88 33.24 -2.30
N ILE A 456 -10.63 32.70 -3.26
CA ILE A 456 -10.79 33.27 -4.59
C ILE A 456 -11.72 34.49 -4.48
N THR A 457 -11.29 35.62 -5.02
CA THR A 457 -12.03 36.88 -4.92
C THR A 457 -12.40 37.51 -6.25
N GLU A 458 -11.61 37.26 -7.31
CA GLU A 458 -11.87 37.79 -8.64
C GLU A 458 -11.33 36.87 -9.74
N VAL A 459 -12.06 36.72 -10.84
CA VAL A 459 -11.67 35.89 -11.98
C VAL A 459 -11.95 36.60 -13.29
N GLN A 460 -10.96 36.59 -14.18
CA GLN A 460 -11.08 37.01 -15.56
C GLN A 460 -10.67 35.89 -16.52
N PRO A 461 -11.63 35.28 -17.22
CA PRO A 461 -11.36 34.39 -18.33
C PRO A 461 -11.25 35.16 -19.67
N SER A 462 -10.90 34.43 -20.73
CA SER A 462 -10.98 34.87 -22.13
C SER A 462 -10.03 36.00 -22.53
N ALA A 463 -8.92 36.20 -21.84
CA ALA A 463 -7.87 37.08 -22.28
C ALA A 463 -7.15 36.51 -23.52
N ALA A 464 -6.61 37.39 -24.37
CA ALA A 464 -5.84 36.97 -25.53
C ALA A 464 -4.60 36.16 -25.08
N ASN A 465 -4.25 35.11 -25.83
CA ASN A 465 -3.14 34.21 -25.53
C ASN A 465 -3.21 33.55 -24.13
N ASN A 466 -4.42 33.35 -23.60
CA ASN A 466 -4.67 32.77 -22.28
C ASN A 466 -4.12 33.59 -21.10
N LEU A 467 -3.92 34.91 -21.29
CA LEU A 467 -3.43 35.84 -20.26
C LEU A 467 -4.50 36.15 -19.18
N ASP A 468 -5.19 35.11 -18.73
CA ASP A 468 -6.28 35.17 -17.77
C ASP A 468 -5.76 35.53 -16.37
N LEU A 469 -6.62 36.12 -15.55
CA LEU A 469 -6.25 36.56 -14.19
C LEU A 469 -7.15 35.90 -13.15
N VAL A 470 -6.56 35.55 -12.01
CA VAL A 470 -7.28 35.14 -10.80
C VAL A 470 -6.71 35.88 -9.61
N GLU A 471 -7.57 36.45 -8.78
CA GLU A 471 -7.19 37.12 -7.54
C GLU A 471 -7.55 36.22 -6.36
N LEU A 472 -6.60 36.13 -5.43
CA LEU A 472 -6.75 35.43 -4.18
C LEU A 472 -6.52 36.42 -3.03
N GLN A 473 -7.33 36.30 -2.00
CA GLN A 473 -7.12 36.95 -0.72
C GLN A 473 -6.57 35.94 0.29
N VAL A 474 -5.55 36.35 1.04
CA VAL A 474 -5.00 35.57 2.15
C VAL A 474 -5.89 35.74 3.37
N VAL A 475 -6.65 34.71 3.72
CA VAL A 475 -7.54 34.66 4.89
C VAL A 475 -6.77 34.33 6.18
N THR A 476 -5.70 33.56 6.07
CA THR A 476 -4.81 33.26 7.19
C THR A 476 -3.37 33.25 6.69
N ALA A 477 -2.49 33.97 7.41
CA ALA A 477 -1.08 34.07 7.08
C ALA A 477 -0.39 32.69 7.06
N GLY A 478 0.61 32.54 6.20
CA GLY A 478 1.34 31.28 6.06
C GLY A 478 2.22 31.24 4.82
N THR A 479 2.73 30.06 4.48
CA THR A 479 3.43 29.85 3.21
C THR A 479 2.46 29.48 2.10
N THR A 480 2.70 30.00 0.89
CA THR A 480 2.01 29.57 -0.33
C THR A 480 2.68 28.38 -1.00
N ALA A 481 3.79 27.85 -0.46
CA ALA A 481 4.51 26.74 -1.04
C ALA A 481 3.63 25.49 -1.20
N GLY A 482 3.54 24.98 -2.43
CA GLY A 482 2.80 23.76 -2.74
C GLY A 482 1.28 23.94 -2.87
N LEU A 483 0.74 25.14 -2.62
CA LEU A 483 -0.66 25.44 -2.90
C LEU A 483 -0.88 25.48 -4.42
N GLN A 484 -2.06 25.04 -4.85
CA GLN A 484 -2.40 24.96 -6.28
C GLN A 484 -3.71 25.68 -6.55
N LEU A 485 -3.74 26.43 -7.66
CA LEU A 485 -4.95 26.94 -8.28
C LEU A 485 -5.32 26.01 -9.43
N LEU A 486 -6.56 25.54 -9.46
CA LEU A 486 -7.04 24.58 -10.45
C LEU A 486 -8.37 25.02 -11.05
N GLN A 487 -8.68 24.47 -12.22
CA GLN A 487 -10.03 24.39 -12.73
C GLN A 487 -10.52 22.93 -12.69
N ASP A 488 -11.78 22.76 -12.29
CA ASP A 488 -12.49 21.50 -12.10
C ASP A 488 -11.88 20.57 -11.03
N VAL A 489 -12.70 19.68 -10.45
CA VAL A 489 -12.29 18.82 -9.31
C VAL A 489 -12.09 17.37 -9.73
N ASN A 490 -13.04 16.81 -10.48
CA ASN A 490 -13.00 15.41 -10.91
C ASN A 490 -12.11 15.21 -12.15
N SER A 491 -11.86 16.30 -12.89
CA SER A 491 -10.99 16.36 -14.06
C SER A 491 -10.06 17.57 -13.96
N ALA A 492 -9.38 17.68 -12.82
CA ALA A 492 -8.65 18.89 -12.45
C ALA A 492 -7.53 19.22 -13.45
N VAL A 493 -7.47 20.48 -13.84
CA VAL A 493 -6.37 21.07 -14.61
C VAL A 493 -5.72 22.13 -13.74
N THR A 494 -4.44 21.96 -13.44
CA THR A 494 -3.66 22.96 -12.68
C THR A 494 -3.49 24.22 -13.53
N LEU A 495 -4.02 25.33 -13.00
CA LEU A 495 -3.85 26.68 -13.56
C LEU A 495 -2.57 27.32 -13.03
N ALA A 496 -2.22 27.10 -11.76
CA ALA A 496 -0.95 27.54 -11.18
C ALA A 496 -0.51 26.64 -10.02
N THR A 497 0.79 26.48 -9.85
CA THR A 497 1.40 26.04 -8.57
C THR A 497 2.04 27.29 -7.96
N LEU A 498 1.60 27.67 -6.77
CA LEU A 498 2.03 28.93 -6.18
C LEU A 498 3.49 28.85 -5.71
N PRO A 499 4.27 29.94 -5.85
CA PRO A 499 5.65 30.01 -5.38
C PRO A 499 5.72 29.91 -3.85
N ASP A 500 6.91 29.62 -3.32
CA ASP A 500 7.16 29.65 -1.87
C ASP A 500 7.33 31.09 -1.38
N VAL A 501 6.24 31.66 -0.87
CA VAL A 501 6.21 33.02 -0.32
C VAL A 501 5.53 32.97 1.05
N ALA A 502 6.09 33.70 2.01
CA ALA A 502 5.43 33.96 3.28
C ALA A 502 4.50 35.17 3.10
N VAL A 503 3.19 34.93 3.20
CA VAL A 503 2.16 35.95 3.01
C VAL A 503 1.49 36.29 4.33
N ALA A 504 1.07 37.56 4.48
CA ALA A 504 0.35 38.03 5.65
C ALA A 504 -1.17 37.93 5.45
N GLU A 505 -1.92 37.83 6.55
CA GLU A 505 -3.38 37.91 6.50
C GLU A 505 -3.81 39.25 5.89
N GLY A 506 -4.77 39.19 4.96
CA GLY A 506 -5.24 40.33 4.19
C GLY A 506 -4.40 40.67 2.96
N ASP A 507 -3.27 40.00 2.73
CA ASP A 507 -2.53 40.13 1.47
C ASP A 507 -3.41 39.74 0.27
N ILE A 508 -3.20 40.43 -0.84
CA ILE A 508 -3.78 40.10 -2.15
C ILE A 508 -2.70 39.44 -2.99
N ILE A 509 -3.10 38.41 -3.75
CA ILE A 509 -2.27 37.70 -4.72
C ILE A 509 -2.98 37.77 -6.06
N VAL A 510 -2.31 38.27 -7.10
CA VAL A 510 -2.80 38.22 -8.48
C VAL A 510 -2.02 37.16 -9.24
N VAL A 511 -2.73 36.13 -9.71
CA VAL A 511 -2.17 35.04 -10.49
C VAL A 511 -2.33 35.35 -11.98
N HIS A 512 -1.20 35.49 -12.67
CA HIS A 512 -1.10 35.79 -14.10
C HIS A 512 -0.98 34.49 -14.90
N ILE A 513 -2.10 33.95 -15.36
CA ILE A 513 -2.12 32.75 -16.22
C ILE A 513 -1.47 33.08 -17.55
N ALA A 514 -0.64 32.17 -18.06
CA ALA A 514 0.21 32.33 -19.24
C ALA A 514 1.10 33.59 -19.24
N GLY A 515 1.27 34.24 -18.08
CA GLY A 515 2.09 35.42 -17.91
C GLY A 515 3.56 35.14 -18.21
N THR A 516 4.22 36.10 -18.84
CA THR A 516 5.67 36.02 -19.12
C THR A 516 6.52 36.59 -18.00
N GLY A 517 5.91 37.32 -17.05
CA GLY A 517 6.59 37.82 -15.85
C GLY A 517 6.97 36.69 -14.90
N GLU A 518 8.02 36.92 -14.10
CA GLU A 518 8.39 36.00 -13.02
C GLU A 518 7.58 36.33 -11.77
N SER A 519 7.32 35.30 -10.95
CA SER A 519 6.62 35.48 -9.67
C SER A 519 7.43 36.38 -8.74
N GLU A 520 6.74 37.27 -8.05
CA GLU A 520 7.30 37.98 -6.91
C GLU A 520 7.45 37.05 -5.71
N THR A 521 8.64 36.99 -5.12
CA THR A 521 8.93 36.09 -3.99
C THR A 521 9.61 36.78 -2.80
N THR A 522 9.96 38.06 -2.95
CA THR A 522 10.69 38.82 -1.93
C THR A 522 9.94 40.05 -1.43
N ALA A 523 9.17 40.70 -2.30
CA ALA A 523 8.26 41.80 -1.95
C ALA A 523 7.18 41.93 -3.04
N LYS A 524 6.02 42.50 -2.68
CA LYS A 524 4.87 42.84 -3.57
C LYS A 524 5.16 43.86 -4.67
N ASN A 525 6.35 44.43 -4.66
CA ASN A 525 6.81 45.39 -5.65
C ASN A 525 8.23 45.03 -6.11
N GLN A 526 8.59 43.76 -6.03
CA GLN A 526 9.85 43.25 -6.54
C GLN A 526 9.96 43.55 -8.04
N PHE A 527 8.85 43.49 -8.76
CA PHE A 527 8.74 43.87 -10.16
C PHE A 527 7.69 44.98 -10.31
N PRO A 528 8.06 46.25 -10.05
CA PRO A 528 7.09 47.32 -9.95
C PRO A 528 6.42 47.61 -11.29
N THR A 529 5.18 48.10 -11.24
CA THR A 529 4.30 48.41 -12.37
C THR A 529 4.98 49.35 -13.39
N SER A 530 5.84 50.24 -12.91
CA SER A 530 6.62 51.16 -13.77
C SER A 530 7.55 50.45 -14.76
N THR A 531 8.01 49.23 -14.45
CA THR A 531 8.88 48.40 -15.30
C THR A 531 8.16 47.17 -15.83
N THR A 532 7.15 46.68 -15.11
CA THR A 532 6.33 45.52 -15.48
C THR A 532 4.85 45.94 -15.43
N PRO A 533 4.30 46.58 -16.49
CA PRO A 533 2.97 47.20 -16.45
C PRO A 533 1.79 46.25 -16.20
N ALA A 534 2.00 44.94 -16.22
CA ALA A 534 0.99 43.94 -15.89
C ALA A 534 0.86 43.71 -14.37
N ASN A 535 1.87 44.06 -13.58
CA ASN A 535 1.94 43.82 -12.14
C ASN A 535 1.16 44.86 -11.33
N TYR A 536 0.92 44.55 -10.06
CA TYR A 536 0.18 45.35 -9.11
C TYR A 536 0.99 45.55 -7.82
N ASP A 537 1.60 46.73 -7.64
CA ASP A 537 2.52 47.03 -6.52
C ASP A 537 1.92 46.88 -5.10
N THR A 538 0.60 46.67 -4.99
CA THR A 538 -0.14 46.45 -3.74
C THR A 538 -0.46 44.98 -3.46
N ALA A 539 -0.12 44.07 -4.38
CA ALA A 539 -0.38 42.64 -4.31
C ALA A 539 0.88 41.84 -4.64
N TRP A 540 0.85 40.54 -4.33
CA TRP A 540 1.85 39.61 -4.83
C TRP A 540 1.48 39.18 -6.25
N ASP A 541 2.36 39.42 -7.21
CA ASP A 541 2.15 38.97 -8.59
C ASP A 541 2.77 37.60 -8.83
N PHE A 542 1.93 36.57 -9.00
CA PHE A 542 2.37 35.18 -9.21
C PHE A 542 2.17 34.73 -10.65
N LYS A 543 3.18 34.06 -11.19
CA LYS A 543 3.12 33.43 -12.51
C LYS A 543 2.31 32.15 -12.47
N GLY A 544 1.32 32.03 -13.36
CA GLY A 544 0.56 30.80 -13.60
C GLY A 544 1.17 29.89 -14.66
N GLY A 545 0.51 28.75 -14.89
CA GLY A 545 0.77 27.86 -16.02
C GLY A 545 0.24 28.43 -17.34
N THR A 546 0.37 27.69 -18.44
CA THR A 546 0.04 28.18 -19.80
C THR A 546 -1.39 27.88 -20.26
N THR A 547 -2.12 27.07 -19.49
CA THR A 547 -3.50 26.69 -19.82
C THR A 547 -4.46 27.75 -19.32
N GLY A 548 -5.16 28.39 -20.25
CA GLY A 548 -6.19 29.38 -19.92
C GLY A 548 -7.42 28.79 -19.24
N ILE A 549 -8.20 29.67 -18.64
CA ILE A 549 -9.52 29.39 -18.09
C ILE A 549 -10.49 29.33 -19.26
N THR A 550 -11.00 28.14 -19.55
CA THR A 550 -11.93 27.99 -20.66
C THR A 550 -13.26 28.68 -20.32
N PHE A 551 -13.77 29.61 -21.12
CA PHE A 551 -14.97 30.37 -20.74
C PHE A 551 -16.29 29.60 -20.95
N SER A 552 -16.65 28.72 -20.01
CA SER A 552 -17.88 27.93 -19.94
C SER A 552 -18.20 27.57 -18.48
N SER A 553 -19.35 26.97 -18.16
CA SER A 553 -19.60 26.52 -16.78
C SER A 553 -18.51 25.56 -16.27
N ARG A 554 -17.90 25.88 -15.12
CA ARG A 554 -16.78 25.13 -14.49
C ARG A 554 -16.57 25.54 -13.04
N VAL A 555 -15.69 24.83 -12.35
CA VAL A 555 -15.23 25.21 -11.00
C VAL A 555 -13.82 25.79 -11.08
N ILE A 556 -13.55 26.88 -10.36
CA ILE A 556 -12.18 27.31 -10.03
C ILE A 556 -11.97 27.05 -8.54
N LEU A 557 -10.84 26.48 -8.15
CA LEU A 557 -10.58 26.13 -6.76
C LEU A 557 -9.11 26.30 -6.38
N VAL A 558 -8.88 26.46 -5.08
CA VAL A 558 -7.54 26.39 -4.47
C VAL A 558 -7.44 25.13 -3.63
N ARG A 559 -6.31 24.42 -3.74
CA ARG A 559 -5.93 23.30 -2.86
C ARG A 559 -4.68 23.63 -2.05
N ASP A 560 -4.64 23.10 -0.85
CA ASP A 560 -3.43 23.09 -0.03
C ASP A 560 -2.40 22.07 -0.54
N ALA A 561 -1.22 22.08 0.07
CA ALA A 561 -0.12 21.16 -0.28
C ALA A 561 -0.43 19.68 0.04
N GLN A 562 -1.53 19.39 0.74
CA GLN A 562 -2.03 18.05 1.07
C GLN A 562 -3.21 17.64 0.17
N ASN A 563 -3.51 18.43 -0.87
CA ASN A 563 -4.64 18.27 -1.81
C ASN A 563 -6.04 18.50 -1.22
N ALA A 564 -6.18 19.06 -0.02
CA ALA A 564 -7.48 19.46 0.49
C ALA A 564 -7.93 20.77 -0.15
N ILE A 565 -9.23 20.89 -0.43
CA ILE A 565 -9.81 22.11 -1.02
C ILE A 565 -9.89 23.19 0.07
N GLN A 566 -9.30 24.36 -0.18
CA GLN A 566 -9.39 25.53 0.72
C GLN A 566 -10.58 26.42 0.38
N ASP A 567 -10.81 26.64 -0.92
CA ASP A 567 -11.92 27.41 -1.45
C ASP A 567 -12.24 26.90 -2.86
N ALA A 568 -13.52 26.94 -3.25
CA ALA A 568 -13.94 26.54 -4.58
C ALA A 568 -15.22 27.28 -5.00
N VAL A 569 -15.20 27.81 -6.22
CA VAL A 569 -16.29 28.61 -6.77
C VAL A 569 -16.75 27.97 -8.08
N PRO A 570 -18.01 27.52 -8.15
CA PRO A 570 -18.61 27.13 -9.42
C PRO A 570 -19.08 28.39 -10.15
N PHE A 571 -18.56 28.59 -11.37
CA PHE A 571 -19.01 29.62 -12.27
C PHE A 571 -19.91 29.02 -13.35
N ALA A 572 -21.07 29.63 -13.58
CA ALA A 572 -22.00 29.24 -14.63
C ALA A 572 -22.00 30.27 -15.77
N ARG A 573 -21.91 29.75 -17.01
CA ARG A 573 -22.19 30.52 -18.21
C ARG A 573 -23.55 30.09 -18.75
N ASN A 574 -24.54 30.97 -18.66
CA ASN A 574 -25.93 30.73 -19.05
C ASN A 574 -26.17 30.83 -20.57
N SER A 575 -25.10 30.99 -21.36
CA SER A 575 -25.13 30.90 -22.82
C SER A 575 -24.48 29.59 -23.29
N GLY A 576 -25.22 28.81 -24.07
CA GLY A 576 -24.77 27.51 -24.60
C GLY A 576 -25.04 26.34 -23.67
N THR A 577 -24.62 25.15 -24.08
CA THR A 577 -24.75 23.91 -23.29
C THR A 577 -23.58 23.80 -22.31
N PRO A 578 -23.81 23.65 -20.99
CA PRO A 578 -22.72 23.46 -20.04
C PRO A 578 -21.99 22.13 -20.29
N PRO A 579 -20.70 22.03 -19.95
CA PRO A 579 -19.96 20.77 -20.03
C PRO A 579 -20.63 19.67 -19.22
N ALA A 580 -20.65 18.44 -19.76
CA ALA A 580 -21.31 17.30 -19.09
C ALA A 580 -20.70 16.98 -17.71
N ALA A 581 -19.42 17.30 -17.49
CA ALA A 581 -18.74 17.09 -16.22
C ALA A 581 -19.10 18.12 -15.13
N PHE A 582 -19.67 19.28 -15.50
CA PHE A 582 -19.90 20.39 -14.58
C PHE A 582 -20.76 20.02 -13.36
N PRO A 583 -21.91 19.33 -13.50
CA PRO A 583 -22.68 18.88 -12.33
C PRO A 583 -21.87 18.02 -11.36
N GLY A 584 -21.03 17.10 -11.86
CA GLY A 584 -20.19 16.27 -11.01
C GLY A 584 -19.13 17.08 -10.25
N ASN A 585 -18.54 18.09 -10.90
CA ASN A 585 -17.58 19.01 -10.24
C ASN A 585 -18.27 19.85 -9.15
N LEU A 586 -19.46 20.38 -9.42
CA LEU A 586 -20.26 21.11 -8.43
C LEU A 586 -20.61 20.23 -7.22
N GLN A 587 -21.09 19.01 -7.47
CA GLN A 587 -21.44 18.07 -6.40
C GLN A 587 -20.22 17.73 -5.53
N ALA A 588 -19.04 17.61 -6.13
CA ALA A 588 -17.80 17.33 -5.39
C ALA A 588 -17.44 18.46 -4.41
N ILE A 589 -17.55 19.73 -4.83
CA ILE A 589 -17.27 20.87 -3.94
C ILE A 589 -18.36 21.09 -2.89
N GLN A 590 -19.62 20.78 -3.21
CA GLN A 590 -20.72 20.78 -2.25
C GLN A 590 -20.51 19.70 -1.18
N ALA A 591 -20.13 18.48 -1.59
CA ALA A 591 -19.80 17.39 -0.67
C ALA A 591 -18.58 17.70 0.20
N ALA A 592 -17.63 18.49 -0.31
CA ALA A 592 -16.50 19.00 0.45
C ALA A 592 -16.86 20.17 1.40
N GLY A 593 -18.11 20.63 1.42
CA GLY A 593 -18.58 21.74 2.25
C GLY A 593 -18.10 23.13 1.77
N GLN A 594 -17.62 23.23 0.54
CA GLN A 594 -17.00 24.45 -0.02
C GLN A 594 -17.99 25.33 -0.78
N TRP A 595 -19.22 24.86 -1.03
CA TRP A 595 -20.24 25.63 -1.73
C TRP A 595 -21.64 25.33 -1.22
N LEU A 596 -22.49 26.35 -1.21
CA LEU A 596 -23.88 26.30 -0.79
C LEU A 596 -24.85 26.69 -1.93
N PRO A 597 -26.06 26.11 -1.96
CA PRO A 597 -26.60 25.10 -1.05
C PRO A 597 -25.85 23.76 -1.13
N ALA A 598 -25.93 22.91 -0.11
CA ALA A 598 -25.23 21.63 -0.07
C ALA A 598 -25.75 20.64 -1.14
N ASP A 599 -26.96 20.86 -1.63
CA ASP A 599 -27.59 20.10 -2.70
C ASP A 599 -28.66 20.96 -3.40
N CYS A 600 -29.34 20.40 -4.40
CA CYS A 600 -30.41 21.07 -5.13
C CYS A 600 -31.78 20.49 -4.76
N GLY A 601 -32.22 20.78 -3.53
CA GLY A 601 -33.55 20.40 -3.05
C GLY A 601 -33.61 19.00 -2.45
N GLY A 602 -32.57 18.60 -1.72
CA GLY A 602 -32.41 17.26 -1.13
C GLY A 602 -31.80 16.22 -2.08
N ALA A 603 -31.35 16.64 -3.26
CA ALA A 603 -30.78 15.77 -4.28
C ALA A 603 -29.57 16.42 -4.98
N PRO A 604 -28.61 15.62 -5.52
CA PRO A 604 -27.45 16.17 -6.23
C PRO A 604 -27.86 17.15 -7.34
N CYS A 605 -27.16 18.28 -7.42
CA CYS A 605 -27.41 19.30 -8.43
C CYS A 605 -27.15 18.77 -9.84
N THR A 606 -28.12 18.91 -10.75
CA THR A 606 -27.99 18.51 -12.16
C THR A 606 -28.37 19.67 -13.08
N THR A 607 -28.26 19.47 -14.40
CA THR A 607 -28.72 20.46 -15.38
C THR A 607 -30.25 20.64 -15.39
N THR A 608 -31.00 19.71 -14.80
CA THR A 608 -32.47 19.69 -14.79
C THR A 608 -33.08 19.65 -13.37
N SER A 609 -32.27 19.68 -12.31
CA SER A 609 -32.75 19.78 -10.93
C SER A 609 -33.40 21.14 -10.64
N THR A 610 -34.07 21.27 -9.50
CA THR A 610 -34.61 22.55 -9.03
C THR A 610 -34.12 22.84 -7.60
N PRO A 611 -33.22 23.83 -7.40
CA PRO A 611 -32.59 24.68 -8.41
C PRO A 611 -31.66 23.88 -9.36
N THR A 612 -31.32 24.44 -10.53
CA THR A 612 -30.36 23.80 -11.44
C THR A 612 -28.93 24.04 -10.96
N ALA A 613 -27.98 23.21 -11.40
CA ALA A 613 -26.55 23.43 -11.15
C ALA A 613 -26.09 24.84 -11.57
N ALA A 614 -26.60 25.38 -12.68
CA ALA A 614 -26.28 26.74 -13.12
C ALA A 614 -26.89 27.80 -12.20
N ALA A 615 -28.12 27.61 -11.71
CA ALA A 615 -28.82 28.58 -10.86
C ALA A 615 -28.20 28.76 -9.47
N VAL A 616 -27.46 27.77 -8.98
CA VAL A 616 -26.73 27.84 -7.70
C VAL A 616 -25.28 28.27 -7.84
N SER A 617 -24.82 28.57 -9.05
CA SER A 617 -23.43 28.92 -9.35
C SER A 617 -23.27 30.42 -9.62
N ALA A 618 -22.08 30.96 -9.40
CA ALA A 618 -21.77 32.36 -9.69
C ALA A 618 -21.93 32.63 -11.20
N ASP A 619 -22.78 33.60 -11.56
CA ASP A 619 -23.03 33.92 -12.97
C ASP A 619 -21.94 34.85 -13.51
N TRP A 620 -21.16 34.34 -14.46
CA TRP A 620 -20.15 35.12 -15.19
C TRP A 620 -20.48 35.31 -16.67
N THR A 621 -21.73 35.10 -17.08
CA THR A 621 -22.17 35.16 -18.48
C THR A 621 -21.85 36.50 -19.15
N ASN A 622 -21.89 37.59 -18.38
CA ASN A 622 -21.65 38.94 -18.87
C ASN A 622 -20.17 39.36 -18.83
N ALA A 623 -19.25 38.48 -18.42
CA ALA A 623 -17.82 38.71 -18.61
C ALA A 623 -17.47 38.69 -20.12
N PRO A 624 -16.44 39.41 -20.56
CA PRO A 624 -16.04 39.46 -21.97
C PRO A 624 -15.78 38.05 -22.52
N ALA A 625 -16.46 37.71 -23.62
CA ALA A 625 -16.34 36.36 -24.18
C ALA A 625 -14.98 36.11 -24.86
N ASN A 626 -14.31 37.16 -25.35
CA ASN A 626 -13.02 37.11 -26.04
C ASN A 626 -12.24 38.40 -25.81
N ASN A 627 -10.91 38.34 -25.91
CA ASN A 627 -9.99 39.48 -25.86
C ASN A 627 -10.19 40.35 -24.60
N ALA A 628 -10.45 39.70 -23.46
CA ALA A 628 -10.52 40.40 -22.19
C ALA A 628 -9.17 41.06 -21.89
N THR A 629 -9.20 42.28 -21.37
CA THR A 629 -8.02 43.04 -20.92
C THR A 629 -8.11 43.26 -19.40
N PRO A 630 -7.01 43.54 -18.68
CA PRO A 630 -7.06 43.76 -17.22
C PRO A 630 -8.03 44.86 -16.74
N THR A 631 -8.52 45.72 -17.64
CA THR A 631 -9.52 46.77 -17.37
C THR A 631 -10.96 46.39 -17.73
N SER A 632 -11.16 45.23 -18.37
CA SER A 632 -12.47 44.72 -18.74
C SER A 632 -13.24 44.22 -17.51
N ASN A 633 -14.58 44.15 -17.62
CA ASN A 633 -15.38 43.60 -16.53
C ASN A 633 -14.97 42.14 -16.21
N THR A 634 -14.98 41.80 -14.93
CA THR A 634 -14.59 40.51 -14.36
C THR A 634 -15.74 39.96 -13.53
N VAL A 635 -15.67 38.69 -13.12
CA VAL A 635 -16.57 38.17 -12.07
C VAL A 635 -15.84 38.24 -10.74
N ARG A 636 -16.45 38.87 -9.74
CA ARG A 636 -15.80 39.15 -8.45
C ARG A 636 -16.76 39.08 -7.29
N ARG A 637 -16.21 38.96 -6.08
CA ARG A 637 -16.98 39.11 -4.86
C ARG A 637 -17.52 40.54 -4.71
N ILE A 638 -18.75 40.66 -4.19
CA ILE A 638 -19.42 41.95 -3.98
C ILE A 638 -19.48 42.38 -2.52
N SER A 639 -19.03 41.52 -1.60
CA SER A 639 -18.90 41.81 -0.19
C SER A 639 -17.76 40.98 0.42
N ALA A 640 -17.13 41.49 1.49
CA ALA A 640 -16.15 40.76 2.28
C ALA A 640 -16.75 39.54 3.03
N THR A 641 -18.09 39.46 3.12
CA THR A 641 -18.76 38.30 3.70
C THR A 641 -18.79 37.17 2.67
N ASP A 642 -18.27 36.03 3.06
CA ASP A 642 -18.32 34.80 2.28
C ASP A 642 -19.41 33.90 2.83
N THR A 643 -20.46 33.72 2.06
CA THR A 643 -21.56 32.80 2.38
C THR A 643 -21.42 31.48 1.61
N ASN A 644 -20.35 31.32 0.81
CA ASN A 644 -20.15 30.22 -0.13
C ASN A 644 -21.31 30.08 -1.12
N MET A 645 -21.93 31.18 -1.54
CA MET A 645 -23.11 31.16 -2.42
C MET A 645 -22.92 32.02 -3.66
N ALA A 646 -23.71 31.73 -4.70
CA ALA A 646 -23.74 32.53 -5.93
C ALA A 646 -24.02 34.02 -5.69
N ALA A 647 -24.76 34.36 -4.61
CA ALA A 647 -25.08 35.73 -4.23
C ALA A 647 -23.85 36.56 -3.81
N ASP A 648 -22.74 35.91 -3.48
CA ASP A 648 -21.50 36.60 -3.13
C ASP A 648 -20.81 37.21 -4.36
N TRP A 649 -21.26 36.88 -5.58
CA TRP A 649 -20.56 37.16 -6.84
C TRP A 649 -21.39 38.00 -7.81
N ALA A 650 -20.73 38.91 -8.52
CA ALA A 650 -21.32 39.60 -9.67
C ALA A 650 -20.27 39.99 -10.70
N VAL A 651 -20.72 40.21 -11.93
CA VAL A 651 -19.88 40.81 -12.99
C VAL A 651 -19.82 42.33 -12.83
N GLY A 652 -18.62 42.90 -12.82
CA GLY A 652 -18.41 44.34 -12.69
C GLY A 652 -17.02 44.80 -13.12
N ALA A 653 -16.72 46.09 -12.98
CA ALA A 653 -15.39 46.63 -13.24
C ALA A 653 -14.33 45.93 -12.37
N PRO A 654 -13.09 45.73 -12.82
CA PRO A 654 -12.11 44.97 -12.07
C PRO A 654 -11.61 45.68 -10.80
N SER A 655 -11.04 44.91 -9.87
CA SER A 655 -10.45 45.41 -8.61
C SER A 655 -9.06 44.85 -8.33
N TRP A 656 -8.35 44.41 -9.38
CA TRP A 656 -7.04 43.77 -9.23
C TRP A 656 -6.06 44.51 -8.31
N GLY A 657 -5.49 43.74 -7.39
CA GLY A 657 -4.44 44.18 -6.48
C GLY A 657 -4.95 44.92 -5.25
N VAL A 658 -6.28 45.05 -5.09
CA VAL A 658 -6.93 45.63 -3.91
C VAL A 658 -8.07 44.73 -3.45
N ALA A 659 -8.32 44.69 -2.15
CA ALA A 659 -9.42 43.87 -1.62
C ALA A 659 -10.77 44.28 -2.24
N ASN A 660 -11.56 43.30 -2.68
CA ASN A 660 -12.93 43.53 -3.11
C ASN A 660 -13.79 44.09 -1.95
N PRO A 661 -14.87 44.83 -2.26
CA PRO A 661 -15.75 45.48 -1.27
C PRO A 661 -16.32 44.54 -0.22
#